data_AF-A0AAD5VGY9-F1
#
_entry.id   AF-A0AAD5VGY9-F1
#
_cell.length_a   1.000
_cell.length_b   1.000
_cell.length_c   1.000
_cell.angle_alpha   90.00
_cell.angle_beta   90.00
_cell.angle_gamma   90.00
#
_symmetry.space_group_name_H-M   'P 1'
#
loop_
_entity.id
_entity.type
_entity.pdbx_description
1 polymer ?
#
loop_
_entity_poly.entity_id
_entity_poly.type
_entity_poly.pdbx_seq_one_letter_code
_entity_poly.pdbx_strand_id
1 'polypeptide(L)'
;MPNPIKAKRQYTCDCPRYCKRPTPIDKSSYYRHLRIRKNPQADPIHQTPVGWVGQTFQQIMGRFRPSKRSGKSKSGSHRPTSSNMDADVPAPSPNSEPESDTNGGTFDQNDDVVQSPHAEPSMPGPPAPIPGDSQTTHEGTVPGSSPASASGPEAADVPFNPASETDTVPAGASTEPNTSSSSAEQGDYYEDPGPPEEMKIWDLKISQQNIDLLKNASLEKSGLSFEEIHRLRNPPCTPISTELDASLRFSLDIYLATQQASQQTYTDVCSAIGNHCDDVPLLSYDQVKRRLRDLTGIVPFEADMCSKSCAGFTGSFENYDRCPYCRGHRYDQEKLVASGGKVKEARKFSSFLLGPQLQALYRSSDTAMALRYLYDRTHHILEELKTNGGIINEFDDVCHGEDIRKHFESKNIGLHDFVLVLSVDGAQLYQSKQSDCWVFIWVILNLSPDSRYKKKYVLPAGIIPGPNKPKNLDSFLFPSLYHLASIQNEGLRVWDSSRKGLFTSYPFLALATADAVAMATLNGSVGHHGGQGCRRFCGLKGRHKPGCPHYYPAALRPDPTKYSVPGSCHGDIDLTFLPPPKKSDYLKNLRYIQESPNPSQYRKRRLETGIVKPSILSGLPRVLEMTEVFPLDVMHAVALNIPDHLLSIWRGVIPCDKPDSKSLWDFAVLKGSRWKKHGKLIADTKPYLPGSFDRVPRNPAKKINSGYKAWEWLLYVFALGPAVFRVVLPQKYFLNFCRLVFGVRILQQRRISRTQLLEAHRSLVQFVMEFESIYYQRIPSRLHFLRQCIHILVHLAPEVFRVGPGGLYSQWTLERTIGNLVEQIRQHITVFAHLTEIALRRCRINALMAMVPELNPPQNPPRGSQDIGGGYRLLKAMDSQQRPVSDSESNAVIRYYGDNSEAVPIEWRPLVRRWARLQLPNGQIARSAWKECLKPLKKGRMARMVKISCAPGGDRFAEVLYYFQAEVKGAQHTLAMVSFYSEPDKRLLQESLGTLLACQKGDSSSVQVIDAHRILSVVAMPPLPLLDSETDDRFRGGGWFYVAEKPGLDVWQLDGIVEEEEEEEAPDNSHEITT
;
A
#
# COMPACT_ATOMS: atom_id res chain seq x y z
N MET A 1 39.36 -4.78 -36.27
CA MET A 1 39.84 -3.53 -35.61
C MET A 1 39.81 -3.73 -34.11
N PRO A 2 40.77 -3.17 -33.34
CA PRO A 2 40.79 -3.27 -31.88
C PRO A 2 39.70 -2.40 -31.23
N ASN A 3 39.39 -2.70 -29.96
CA ASN A 3 38.37 -2.01 -29.17
C ASN A 3 38.80 -0.56 -28.84
N PRO A 4 37.97 0.47 -29.05
CA PRO A 4 38.34 1.85 -28.74
C PRO A 4 38.34 2.10 -27.22
N ILE A 5 39.53 2.36 -26.67
CA ILE A 5 39.71 2.75 -25.26
C ILE A 5 38.97 4.08 -25.02
N LYS A 6 38.05 4.11 -24.05
CA LYS A 6 37.26 5.30 -23.72
C LYS A 6 38.14 6.38 -23.07
N ALA A 7 38.60 7.33 -23.88
CA ALA A 7 39.26 8.54 -23.38
C ALA A 7 38.34 9.28 -22.39
N LYS A 8 38.86 9.55 -21.18
CA LYS A 8 38.15 10.33 -20.16
C LYS A 8 38.05 11.79 -20.62
N ARG A 9 36.85 12.27 -20.96
CA ARG A 9 36.62 13.70 -21.20
C ARG A 9 36.96 14.49 -19.93
N GLN A 10 37.93 15.39 -20.04
CA GLN A 10 38.37 16.28 -18.98
C GLN A 10 37.58 17.59 -19.08
N TYR A 11 37.14 18.16 -17.95
CA TYR A 11 36.22 19.30 -17.93
C TYR A 11 36.89 20.53 -17.33
N THR A 12 37.01 21.62 -18.08
CA THR A 12 37.65 22.85 -17.58
C THR A 12 36.62 23.76 -16.89
N CYS A 13 36.92 24.22 -15.67
CA CYS A 13 36.06 25.14 -14.92
C CYS A 13 36.85 26.31 -14.35
N ASP A 14 36.20 27.47 -14.36
CA ASP A 14 36.73 28.81 -14.09
C ASP A 14 35.92 29.53 -12.99
N CYS A 15 35.05 28.80 -12.26
CA CYS A 15 34.11 29.44 -11.34
C CYS A 15 34.83 30.28 -10.26
N PRO A 16 34.36 31.52 -9.98
CA PRO A 16 35.06 32.47 -9.12
C PRO A 16 35.17 32.01 -7.65
N ARG A 17 34.31 31.08 -7.20
CA ARG A 17 34.31 30.60 -5.81
C ARG A 17 35.35 29.50 -5.55
N TYR A 18 35.51 28.54 -6.46
CA TYR A 18 36.33 27.34 -6.22
C TYR A 18 37.54 27.18 -7.16
N CYS A 19 37.43 27.63 -8.42
CA CYS A 19 38.51 27.45 -9.41
C CYS A 19 39.36 28.71 -9.56
N LYS A 20 38.74 29.90 -9.53
CA LYS A 20 39.32 31.25 -9.72
C LYS A 20 40.02 31.51 -11.07
N ARG A 21 40.57 30.48 -11.70
CA ARG A 21 41.16 30.43 -13.05
C ARG A 21 40.73 29.14 -13.76
N PRO A 22 40.80 29.04 -15.11
CA PRO A 22 40.46 27.82 -15.83
C PRO A 22 41.29 26.62 -15.35
N THR A 23 40.61 25.67 -14.70
CA THR A 23 41.22 24.53 -14.01
C THR A 23 40.58 23.23 -14.51
N PRO A 24 41.36 22.21 -14.93
CA PRO A 24 40.81 20.90 -15.27
C PRO A 24 40.26 20.20 -14.04
N ILE A 25 39.00 19.77 -14.09
CA ILE A 25 38.31 19.03 -13.02
C ILE A 25 37.52 17.85 -13.61
N ASP A 26 37.02 16.98 -12.73
CA ASP A 26 36.19 15.84 -13.12
C ASP A 26 34.75 16.26 -13.44
N LYS A 27 34.00 15.36 -14.09
CA LYS A 27 32.61 15.59 -14.50
C LYS A 27 31.69 15.94 -13.31
N SER A 28 31.84 15.29 -12.15
CA SER A 28 30.97 15.52 -11.00
C SER A 28 31.22 16.90 -10.35
N SER A 29 32.48 17.32 -10.25
CA SER A 29 32.84 18.67 -9.79
C SER A 29 32.38 19.74 -10.78
N TYR A 30 32.49 19.50 -12.09
CA TYR A 30 32.00 20.43 -13.12
C TYR A 30 30.50 20.72 -13.00
N TYR A 31 29.66 19.68 -12.92
CA TYR A 31 28.21 19.88 -12.73
C TYR A 31 27.85 20.46 -11.35
N ARG A 32 28.67 20.23 -10.32
CA ARG A 32 28.52 20.89 -9.00
C ARG A 32 28.83 22.38 -9.05
N HIS A 33 29.84 22.79 -9.83
CA HIS A 33 30.24 24.19 -9.98
C HIS A 33 29.36 24.98 -10.96
N LEU A 34 28.58 24.30 -11.80
CA LEU A 34 27.76 24.89 -12.87
C LEU A 34 26.92 26.11 -12.43
N ARG A 35 26.28 26.03 -11.26
CA ARG A 35 25.42 27.10 -10.70
C ARG A 35 26.16 28.37 -10.29
N ILE A 36 27.50 28.36 -10.30
CA ILE A 36 28.36 29.43 -9.78
C ILE A 36 29.28 29.99 -10.90
N ARG A 37 29.21 29.46 -12.12
CA ARG A 37 29.95 30.00 -13.29
C ARG A 37 29.29 31.30 -13.77
N LYS A 38 30.09 32.29 -14.18
CA LYS A 38 29.59 33.60 -14.66
C LYS A 38 28.80 33.53 -15.99
N ASN A 39 29.00 32.47 -16.79
CA ASN A 39 28.22 32.22 -17.99
C ASN A 39 27.94 30.70 -18.14
N PRO A 40 26.69 30.25 -18.06
CA PRO A 40 26.35 28.82 -18.07
C PRO A 40 26.21 28.20 -19.47
N GLN A 41 26.28 28.97 -20.57
CA GLN A 41 26.06 28.46 -21.94
C GLN A 41 27.34 28.11 -22.71
N ALA A 42 28.52 28.23 -22.10
CA ALA A 42 29.79 27.87 -22.73
C ALA A 42 30.09 26.35 -22.64
N ASP A 43 29.47 25.57 -23.55
CA ASP A 43 29.85 24.18 -23.83
C ASP A 43 31.18 24.14 -24.65
N PRO A 44 32.02 23.11 -24.50
CA PRO A 44 33.36 23.08 -25.07
C PRO A 44 33.33 22.70 -26.57
N ILE A 45 33.50 23.69 -27.45
CA ILE A 45 33.63 23.49 -28.89
C ILE A 45 35.00 22.85 -29.23
N HIS A 46 34.98 21.90 -30.16
CA HIS A 46 36.16 21.24 -30.71
C HIS A 46 37.05 22.22 -31.50
N GLN A 47 38.37 22.12 -31.32
CA GLN A 47 39.33 22.66 -32.29
C GLN A 47 39.56 21.64 -33.41
N THR A 48 39.16 21.99 -34.63
CA THR A 48 39.62 21.38 -35.89
C THR A 48 39.86 22.49 -36.92
N PRO A 49 40.89 22.43 -37.78
CA PRO A 49 41.32 23.61 -38.54
C PRO A 49 40.54 23.86 -39.84
N VAL A 50 40.26 25.14 -40.12
CA VAL A 50 40.23 25.83 -41.44
C VAL A 50 39.45 25.17 -42.60
N GLY A 51 38.36 25.81 -43.07
CA GLY A 51 37.69 25.41 -44.32
C GLY A 51 36.42 26.19 -44.74
N TRP A 52 36.60 27.38 -45.31
CA TRP A 52 35.74 28.09 -46.29
C TRP A 52 34.18 28.03 -46.24
N VAL A 53 33.59 29.21 -45.97
CA VAL A 53 32.52 29.91 -46.74
C VAL A 53 31.29 29.13 -47.28
N GLY A 54 30.12 29.38 -46.69
CA GLY A 54 29.09 30.17 -47.40
C GLY A 54 27.72 29.57 -47.79
N GLN A 55 26.69 30.39 -47.62
CA GLN A 55 25.37 30.38 -48.27
C GLN A 55 24.35 29.26 -47.93
N THR A 56 23.14 29.41 -48.49
CA THR A 56 21.89 29.16 -47.74
C THR A 56 20.76 28.62 -48.62
N PHE A 57 19.96 27.72 -48.03
CA PHE A 57 18.57 27.40 -48.41
C PHE A 57 18.33 26.63 -49.74
N GLN A 58 17.26 25.83 -49.71
CA GLN A 58 16.53 25.18 -50.81
C GLN A 58 17.15 25.20 -52.23
N GLN A 59 17.68 24.06 -52.68
CA GLN A 59 17.68 23.74 -54.12
C GLN A 59 17.55 22.24 -54.41
N ILE A 60 16.86 21.96 -55.53
CA ILE A 60 16.88 20.71 -56.33
C ILE A 60 16.32 19.44 -55.65
N MET A 61 15.00 19.40 -55.65
CA MET A 61 14.17 18.29 -56.16
C MET A 61 14.88 17.10 -56.86
N GLY A 62 15.22 16.06 -56.09
CA GLY A 62 14.68 14.69 -56.26
C GLY A 62 15.09 13.78 -57.43
N ARG A 63 14.40 12.61 -57.45
CA ARG A 63 14.43 11.47 -58.40
C ARG A 63 15.52 10.38 -58.19
N PHE A 64 15.15 9.17 -58.63
CA PHE A 64 15.92 7.93 -58.85
C PHE A 64 16.60 7.17 -57.68
N ARG A 65 15.73 6.46 -56.94
CA ARG A 65 15.85 4.99 -56.68
C ARG A 65 15.90 4.19 -58.02
N PRO A 66 16.12 2.86 -58.05
CA PRO A 66 16.97 1.99 -57.20
C PRO A 66 17.73 0.86 -57.98
N SER A 67 18.66 0.13 -57.34
CA SER A 67 18.95 -1.32 -57.58
C SER A 67 19.89 -1.82 -56.47
N LYS A 68 19.64 -2.87 -55.66
CA LYS A 68 19.38 -4.33 -55.87
C LYS A 68 20.62 -5.17 -56.24
N ARG A 69 20.69 -6.37 -55.60
CA ARG A 69 21.60 -7.53 -55.79
C ARG A 69 23.06 -7.40 -55.28
N SER A 70 23.78 -8.49 -54.96
CA SER A 70 23.41 -9.76 -54.27
C SER A 70 24.64 -10.67 -54.02
N GLY A 71 24.83 -11.19 -52.80
CA GLY A 71 25.75 -12.30 -52.49
C GLY A 71 27.25 -12.01 -52.66
N LYS A 72 28.18 -12.98 -52.51
CA LYS A 72 28.10 -14.28 -51.80
C LYS A 72 29.53 -14.85 -51.57
N SER A 73 29.86 -15.24 -50.33
CA SER A 73 30.72 -16.39 -49.92
C SER A 73 32.16 -16.65 -50.46
N LYS A 74 33.05 -17.08 -49.53
CA LYS A 74 34.21 -18.02 -49.71
C LYS A 74 35.47 -17.47 -50.46
N SER A 75 36.70 -18.00 -50.27
CA SER A 75 37.29 -18.92 -49.24
C SER A 75 38.83 -19.08 -49.38
N GLY A 76 39.55 -19.34 -48.28
CA GLY A 76 40.92 -19.93 -48.26
C GLY A 76 42.09 -18.98 -48.59
N SER A 77 43.38 -19.36 -48.41
CA SER A 77 43.98 -20.48 -47.65
C SER A 77 45.52 -20.34 -47.50
N HIS A 78 46.10 -20.96 -46.45
CA HIS A 78 47.51 -21.36 -46.21
C HIS A 78 48.71 -20.39 -46.41
N ARG A 79 49.45 -20.16 -45.29
CA ARG A 79 50.86 -20.58 -44.95
C ARG A 79 51.89 -20.81 -46.10
N PRO A 80 53.22 -20.56 -45.88
CA PRO A 80 54.02 -21.32 -44.88
C PRO A 80 55.26 -20.65 -44.21
N THR A 81 55.90 -21.41 -43.29
CA THR A 81 57.33 -21.37 -42.82
C THR A 81 57.88 -20.11 -42.10
N SER A 82 58.85 -20.19 -41.15
CA SER A 82 59.58 -21.31 -40.49
C SER A 82 60.29 -20.87 -39.17
N SER A 83 60.97 -21.83 -38.51
CA SER A 83 62.05 -21.76 -37.48
C SER A 83 61.74 -21.34 -36.02
N ASN A 84 61.69 -22.36 -35.13
CA ASN A 84 62.59 -22.65 -33.99
C ASN A 84 62.94 -21.55 -32.94
N MET A 85 63.15 -21.83 -31.64
CA MET A 85 63.27 -23.11 -30.90
C MET A 85 62.95 -22.93 -29.39
N ASP A 86 62.26 -23.91 -28.79
CA ASP A 86 62.52 -24.63 -27.51
C ASP A 86 63.03 -23.92 -26.22
N ALA A 87 62.65 -24.31 -24.98
CA ALA A 87 61.59 -25.22 -24.48
C ALA A 87 61.40 -25.14 -22.93
N ASP A 88 60.46 -25.94 -22.42
CA ASP A 88 60.40 -26.64 -21.11
C ASP A 88 59.69 -26.08 -19.85
N VAL A 89 59.35 -27.07 -19.00
CA VAL A 89 58.14 -27.37 -18.19
C VAL A 89 58.52 -28.64 -17.34
N PRO A 90 57.89 -29.11 -16.21
CA PRO A 90 56.53 -28.93 -15.65
C PRO A 90 56.45 -28.65 -14.11
N ALA A 91 55.24 -28.80 -13.54
CA ALA A 91 54.93 -29.02 -12.10
C ALA A 91 55.07 -30.54 -11.72
N PRO A 92 54.83 -31.05 -10.47
CA PRO A 92 53.62 -30.86 -9.64
C PRO A 92 53.84 -30.81 -8.09
N SER A 93 52.74 -30.92 -7.30
CA SER A 93 52.69 -31.00 -5.81
C SER A 93 53.03 -32.40 -5.26
N PRO A 94 53.30 -32.56 -3.92
CA PRO A 94 52.24 -33.05 -3.00
C PRO A 94 52.36 -32.60 -1.51
N ASN A 95 51.61 -33.26 -0.60
CA ASN A 95 51.43 -32.99 0.84
C ASN A 95 52.59 -33.46 1.75
N SER A 96 52.69 -32.93 2.99
CA SER A 96 52.77 -33.72 4.26
C SER A 96 52.81 -32.87 5.55
N GLU A 97 52.27 -33.44 6.63
CA GLU A 97 52.52 -33.15 8.08
C GLU A 97 53.71 -34.05 8.54
N PRO A 98 54.41 -33.87 9.71
CA PRO A 98 53.81 -33.71 11.06
C PRO A 98 54.65 -32.95 12.13
N GLU A 99 54.25 -33.10 13.41
CA GLU A 99 55.04 -33.12 14.67
C GLU A 99 56.04 -31.97 14.94
N SER A 100 55.76 -31.05 15.87
CA SER A 100 55.77 -31.16 17.36
C SER A 100 57.15 -30.99 17.97
N ASP A 101 57.28 -30.07 18.95
CA ASP A 101 58.36 -30.11 19.93
C ASP A 101 57.92 -29.51 21.28
N THR A 102 58.68 -29.78 22.32
CA THR A 102 58.31 -29.60 23.74
C THR A 102 59.25 -28.62 24.47
N ASN A 103 58.76 -27.95 25.53
CA ASN A 103 59.28 -28.12 26.90
C ASN A 103 58.78 -27.08 27.93
N GLY A 104 58.63 -27.55 29.18
CA GLY A 104 59.15 -26.88 30.38
C GLY A 104 58.24 -25.94 31.18
N GLY A 105 58.20 -26.12 32.52
CA GLY A 105 57.86 -25.03 33.46
C GLY A 105 56.83 -25.29 34.56
N THR A 106 56.84 -26.44 35.23
CA THR A 106 56.04 -26.70 36.46
C THR A 106 56.42 -25.79 37.63
N PHE A 107 55.45 -25.40 38.49
CA PHE A 107 55.49 -25.68 39.95
C PHE A 107 54.16 -25.32 40.68
N ASP A 108 53.30 -26.33 40.83
CA ASP A 108 52.65 -26.85 42.05
C ASP A 108 52.04 -25.99 43.20
N GLN A 109 50.85 -26.48 43.62
CA GLN A 109 50.34 -26.75 44.98
C GLN A 109 49.47 -25.73 45.79
N ASN A 110 48.23 -26.20 46.07
CA ASN A 110 47.53 -26.27 47.38
C ASN A 110 47.00 -24.97 48.06
N ASP A 111 45.88 -24.96 48.83
CA ASP A 111 44.80 -25.94 49.09
C ASP A 111 43.51 -25.25 49.66
N ASP A 112 42.62 -25.99 50.36
CA ASP A 112 41.62 -25.55 51.37
C ASP A 112 40.17 -25.15 50.95
N VAL A 113 39.43 -26.16 50.46
CA VAL A 113 38.37 -26.87 51.22
C VAL A 113 37.38 -26.09 52.13
N VAL A 114 36.14 -25.94 51.63
CA VAL A 114 34.80 -26.21 52.27
C VAL A 114 34.40 -25.56 53.62
N GLN A 115 33.24 -24.86 53.65
CA GLN A 115 32.07 -25.15 54.54
C GLN A 115 30.80 -24.29 54.25
N SER A 116 29.65 -24.76 54.73
CA SER A 116 28.28 -24.17 54.77
C SER A 116 27.65 -24.51 56.15
N PRO A 117 26.32 -24.39 56.49
CA PRO A 117 25.12 -23.83 55.83
C PRO A 117 24.18 -23.00 56.79
N HIS A 118 22.85 -22.91 56.48
CA HIS A 118 21.70 -22.50 57.35
C HIS A 118 21.43 -20.98 57.56
N ALA A 119 20.19 -20.45 57.77
CA ALA A 119 18.79 -20.98 57.69
C ALA A 119 17.73 -19.84 57.53
N GLU A 120 16.44 -20.19 57.32
CA GLU A 120 15.22 -19.32 57.32
C GLU A 120 14.47 -19.39 58.70
N PRO A 121 13.15 -19.07 58.89
CA PRO A 121 12.16 -18.18 58.22
C PRO A 121 11.33 -17.29 59.22
N SER A 122 10.31 -16.52 58.79
CA SER A 122 9.08 -16.22 59.60
C SER A 122 7.94 -15.37 58.92
N MET A 123 6.70 -15.65 59.34
CA MET A 123 5.35 -15.01 59.16
C MET A 123 4.46 -15.54 60.35
N PRO A 124 3.24 -15.04 60.77
CA PRO A 124 2.10 -14.44 60.00
C PRO A 124 1.17 -13.40 60.77
N GLY A 125 -0.07 -13.09 60.29
CA GLY A 125 -1.23 -12.64 61.15
C GLY A 125 -2.13 -11.42 60.73
N PRO A 126 -3.50 -11.51 60.76
CA PRO A 126 -4.51 -10.42 60.53
C PRO A 126 -5.50 -10.22 61.74
N PRO A 127 -6.80 -9.74 61.72
CA PRO A 127 -7.69 -9.05 60.73
C PRO A 127 -8.70 -7.93 61.26
N ALA A 128 -9.49 -7.27 60.35
CA ALA A 128 -10.93 -6.85 60.47
C ALA A 128 -11.45 -5.70 61.44
N PRO A 129 -12.72 -5.17 61.36
CA PRO A 129 -13.52 -4.62 60.20
C PRO A 129 -14.58 -3.44 60.45
N ILE A 130 -15.17 -2.86 59.36
CA ILE A 130 -16.47 -2.06 59.18
C ILE A 130 -16.81 -0.75 59.99
N PRO A 131 -17.89 0.06 59.70
CA PRO A 131 -18.48 0.61 58.44
C PRO A 131 -18.84 2.15 58.49
N GLY A 132 -19.45 2.74 57.42
CA GLY A 132 -20.05 4.10 57.41
C GLY A 132 -20.67 4.54 56.04
N ASP A 133 -21.68 5.44 56.00
CA ASP A 133 -22.66 5.53 54.88
C ASP A 133 -23.12 6.97 54.44
N SER A 134 -23.90 7.05 53.34
CA SER A 134 -24.92 8.08 52.93
C SER A 134 -24.58 9.44 52.23
N GLN A 135 -24.87 9.50 50.91
CA GLN A 135 -25.85 10.36 50.16
C GLN A 135 -25.94 11.93 50.15
N THR A 136 -26.52 12.42 49.03
CA THR A 136 -27.40 13.64 48.79
C THR A 136 -26.86 15.08 48.53
N THR A 137 -26.85 15.47 47.24
CA THR A 137 -27.51 16.64 46.57
C THR A 137 -27.74 18.02 47.24
N HIS A 138 -27.38 19.12 46.54
CA HIS A 138 -28.33 20.04 45.83
C HIS A 138 -27.65 21.17 45.00
N GLU A 139 -28.44 22.02 44.33
CA GLU A 139 -28.05 23.05 43.32
C GLU A 139 -28.13 24.51 43.84
N GLY A 140 -27.57 25.50 43.11
CA GLY A 140 -27.59 26.93 43.51
C GLY A 140 -27.19 27.97 42.44
N THR A 141 -28.20 28.56 41.78
CA THR A 141 -28.26 29.47 40.61
C THR A 141 -27.48 30.82 40.62
N VAL A 142 -27.10 31.27 39.40
CA VAL A 142 -26.66 32.59 38.81
C VAL A 142 -27.48 33.86 39.22
N PRO A 143 -27.28 35.15 38.73
CA PRO A 143 -26.32 35.80 37.77
C PRO A 143 -25.81 37.26 38.12
N GLY A 144 -25.08 37.99 37.22
CA GLY A 144 -25.04 39.49 37.26
C GLY A 144 -24.01 40.36 36.46
N SER A 145 -24.24 40.68 35.16
CA SER A 145 -23.96 41.97 34.43
C SER A 145 -22.54 42.64 34.28
N SER A 146 -22.45 43.69 33.42
CA SER A 146 -21.25 44.46 32.93
C SER A 146 -21.66 45.92 32.53
N PRO A 147 -20.98 46.85 31.74
CA PRO A 147 -19.87 46.75 30.74
C PRO A 147 -18.86 47.98 30.64
N ALA A 148 -18.12 48.12 29.51
CA ALA A 148 -17.44 49.34 28.92
C ALA A 148 -16.21 49.98 29.64
N SER A 149 -15.24 50.74 29.05
CA SER A 149 -14.64 51.01 27.69
C SER A 149 -13.37 51.94 27.88
N ALA A 150 -12.54 52.53 26.97
CA ALA A 150 -12.22 52.53 25.51
C ALA A 150 -10.86 53.29 25.20
N SER A 151 -10.33 53.23 23.95
CA SER A 151 -9.34 54.14 23.24
C SER A 151 -7.81 54.19 23.61
N GLY A 152 -6.97 54.60 22.62
CA GLY A 152 -5.47 54.81 22.65
C GLY A 152 -5.05 56.21 22.12
N PRO A 153 -3.89 56.49 21.43
CA PRO A 153 -2.83 55.63 20.82
C PRO A 153 -1.34 56.20 20.87
N GLU A 154 -0.45 55.82 19.90
CA GLU A 154 0.83 56.43 19.39
C GLU A 154 2.27 55.93 19.80
N ALA A 155 3.37 56.49 19.23
CA ALA A 155 4.67 55.80 18.86
C ALA A 155 5.99 56.63 19.17
N ALA A 156 7.28 56.37 18.78
CA ALA A 156 7.99 55.36 17.92
C ALA A 156 9.58 55.34 18.12
N ASP A 157 10.31 54.51 17.33
CA ASP A 157 11.74 54.53 16.84
C ASP A 157 13.06 54.34 17.68
N VAL A 158 13.77 53.21 17.43
CA VAL A 158 15.16 52.95 16.85
C VAL A 158 16.32 53.97 17.14
N PRO A 159 17.60 53.60 17.56
CA PRO A 159 18.64 52.99 16.67
C PRO A 159 19.94 52.25 17.21
N PHE A 160 20.53 51.40 16.32
CA PHE A 160 21.97 51.07 16.03
C PHE A 160 22.99 50.34 16.98
N ASN A 161 24.17 49.97 16.42
CA ASN A 161 25.21 48.98 16.83
C ASN A 161 26.59 49.27 16.14
N PRO A 162 27.80 48.99 16.71
CA PRO A 162 28.78 48.09 16.02
C PRO A 162 29.97 47.40 16.82
N ALA A 163 30.44 46.23 16.32
CA ALA A 163 31.84 45.67 16.25
C ALA A 163 32.72 45.45 17.54
N SER A 164 33.89 44.74 17.58
CA SER A 164 34.75 44.02 16.59
C SER A 164 35.66 42.88 17.19
N GLU A 165 35.91 41.82 16.40
CA GLU A 165 37.11 40.94 16.24
C GLU A 165 38.14 40.55 17.35
N THR A 166 38.53 39.25 17.40
CA THR A 166 39.93 38.74 17.32
C THR A 166 40.01 37.19 17.18
N ASP A 167 41.12 36.65 16.65
CA ASP A 167 41.32 35.23 16.26
C ASP A 167 42.11 34.36 17.28
N THR A 168 41.88 33.03 17.28
CA THR A 168 42.93 31.97 17.30
C THR A 168 42.39 30.54 17.14
N VAL A 169 43.17 29.63 16.53
CA VAL A 169 42.87 28.20 16.27
C VAL A 169 44.18 27.39 16.32
N PRO A 170 44.34 26.35 17.17
CA PRO A 170 44.23 24.94 16.71
C PRO A 170 43.78 23.93 17.82
N ALA A 171 43.58 22.62 17.59
CA ALA A 171 43.03 21.86 16.47
C ALA A 171 42.80 20.38 16.92
N GLY A 172 41.94 19.62 16.22
CA GLY A 172 42.05 18.15 16.17
C GLY A 172 41.08 17.28 16.98
N ALA A 173 39.87 17.04 16.43
CA ALA A 173 39.13 15.79 16.61
C ALA A 173 38.17 15.58 15.42
N SER A 174 38.14 14.38 14.83
CA SER A 174 37.39 14.10 13.60
C SER A 174 35.96 13.61 13.86
N THR A 175 34.96 14.42 13.47
CA THR A 175 33.55 14.00 13.42
C THR A 175 33.08 13.82 11.97
N GLU A 176 32.62 12.61 11.62
CA GLU A 176 32.02 12.35 10.30
C GLU A 176 30.65 13.05 10.14
N PRO A 177 30.24 13.46 8.92
CA PRO A 177 28.96 14.14 8.72
C PRO A 177 27.76 13.17 8.76
N ASN A 178 26.94 13.28 9.81
CA ASN A 178 25.65 12.58 9.89
C ASN A 178 24.69 13.06 8.79
N THR A 179 24.57 12.28 7.71
CA THR A 179 23.60 12.52 6.62
C THR A 179 22.31 11.72 6.85
N SER A 180 21.46 12.24 7.74
CA SER A 180 20.17 11.63 8.07
C SER A 180 19.14 11.80 6.96
N SER A 181 18.82 10.70 6.27
CA SER A 181 17.58 10.55 5.49
C SER A 181 16.66 9.53 6.17
N SER A 182 15.69 10.03 6.91
CA SER A 182 14.54 9.28 7.42
C SER A 182 13.41 9.29 6.39
N SER A 183 12.55 8.27 6.41
CA SER A 183 11.30 8.24 5.64
C SER A 183 10.22 7.52 6.45
N ALA A 184 8.99 8.06 6.40
CA ALA A 184 7.87 7.80 7.33
C ALA A 184 8.12 8.23 8.80
N GLU A 185 7.11 8.86 9.41
CA GLU A 185 6.94 9.36 10.81
C GLU A 185 8.16 9.89 11.63
N GLN A 186 9.35 10.11 11.06
CA GLN A 186 10.43 10.94 11.59
C GLN A 186 10.90 11.96 10.56
N GLY A 187 9.94 12.76 10.09
CA GLY A 187 10.24 14.16 9.78
C GLY A 187 9.67 15.00 10.92
N ASP A 188 10.47 15.91 11.48
CA ASP A 188 9.88 17.15 11.99
C ASP A 188 9.19 17.81 10.80
N TYR A 189 7.87 17.82 10.81
CA TYR A 189 7.11 18.62 9.87
C TYR A 189 7.40 20.09 10.20
N TYR A 190 8.42 20.64 9.54
CA TYR A 190 8.41 22.05 9.17
C TYR A 190 7.13 22.27 8.38
N GLU A 191 6.07 22.70 9.07
CA GLU A 191 4.88 23.23 8.41
C GLU A 191 5.37 24.35 7.49
N ASP A 192 5.19 24.17 6.18
CA ASP A 192 5.10 25.28 5.23
C ASP A 192 4.17 26.31 5.88
N PRO A 193 4.71 27.49 6.30
CA PRO A 193 4.11 28.29 7.36
C PRO A 193 2.67 28.59 6.97
N GLY A 194 1.76 28.02 7.76
CA GLY A 194 0.37 27.84 7.33
C GLY A 194 -0.26 29.17 6.93
N PRO A 195 -1.28 29.16 6.04
CA PRO A 195 -1.92 30.38 5.57
C PRO A 195 -2.22 31.34 6.74
N PRO A 196 -2.02 32.67 6.57
CA PRO A 196 -2.14 33.65 7.65
C PRO A 196 -3.43 33.48 8.45
N GLU A 197 -3.43 33.82 9.74
CA GLU A 197 -4.47 33.28 10.63
C GLU A 197 -5.90 33.75 10.30
N GLU A 198 -6.04 34.94 9.71
CA GLU A 198 -7.26 35.45 9.07
C GLU A 198 -7.78 34.50 7.97
N MET A 199 -6.87 33.96 7.15
CA MET A 199 -7.18 33.03 6.07
C MET A 199 -7.74 31.70 6.59
N LYS A 200 -7.37 31.28 7.82
CA LYS A 200 -7.94 30.07 8.45
C LYS A 200 -9.39 30.25 8.93
N ILE A 201 -9.80 31.49 9.26
CA ILE A 201 -11.22 31.82 9.47
C ILE A 201 -11.95 32.01 8.13
N TRP A 202 -11.26 32.52 7.11
CA TRP A 202 -11.80 32.58 5.76
C TRP A 202 -12.01 31.17 5.16
N ASP A 203 -11.15 30.19 5.47
CA ASP A 203 -11.34 28.77 5.09
C ASP A 203 -12.68 28.21 5.60
N LEU A 204 -13.14 28.58 6.81
CA LEU A 204 -14.48 28.22 7.30
C LEU A 204 -15.59 28.76 6.37
N LYS A 205 -15.47 30.02 5.95
CA LYS A 205 -16.45 30.70 5.08
C LYS A 205 -16.45 30.08 3.67
N ILE A 206 -15.27 29.79 3.13
CA ILE A 206 -15.11 29.13 1.83
C ILE A 206 -15.67 27.70 1.84
N SER A 207 -15.36 26.90 2.86
CA SER A 207 -15.93 25.55 2.94
C SER A 207 -17.45 25.61 3.09
N GLN A 208 -18.00 26.55 3.86
CA GLN A 208 -19.46 26.75 3.96
C GLN A 208 -20.08 27.15 2.61
N GLN A 209 -19.48 28.10 1.88
CA GLN A 209 -19.93 28.49 0.54
C GLN A 209 -19.90 27.31 -0.45
N ASN A 210 -18.83 26.51 -0.45
CA ASN A 210 -18.76 25.29 -1.28
C ASN A 210 -19.82 24.26 -0.88
N ILE A 211 -20.09 24.07 0.42
CA ILE A 211 -21.13 23.18 0.93
C ILE A 211 -22.52 23.62 0.45
N ASP A 212 -22.80 24.92 0.49
CA ASP A 212 -24.11 25.45 0.10
C ASP A 212 -24.29 25.50 -1.44
N LEU A 213 -23.19 25.63 -2.21
CA LEU A 213 -23.20 25.39 -3.65
C LEU A 213 -23.52 23.91 -3.99
N LEU A 214 -22.95 22.95 -3.26
CA LEU A 214 -23.19 21.52 -3.48
C LEU A 214 -24.64 21.10 -3.17
N LYS A 215 -25.23 21.60 -2.08
CA LYS A 215 -26.65 21.33 -1.76
C LYS A 215 -27.59 21.74 -2.89
N ASN A 216 -27.29 22.87 -3.52
CA ASN A 216 -28.09 23.48 -4.59
C ASN A 216 -27.61 23.08 -6.01
N ALA A 217 -26.84 21.99 -6.13
CA ALA A 217 -26.27 21.55 -7.40
C ALA A 217 -27.34 21.01 -8.37
N SER A 218 -27.25 21.43 -9.64
CA SER A 218 -28.02 20.91 -10.78
C SER A 218 -27.13 20.78 -12.02
N LEU A 219 -27.54 19.96 -13.00
CA LEU A 219 -26.77 19.73 -14.22
C LEU A 219 -26.59 21.01 -15.07
N GLU A 220 -27.59 21.90 -15.13
CA GLU A 220 -27.52 23.19 -15.82
C GLU A 220 -26.37 24.08 -15.31
N LYS A 221 -26.00 23.90 -14.05
CA LYS A 221 -25.00 24.71 -13.34
C LYS A 221 -23.68 23.96 -13.13
N SER A 222 -23.53 22.72 -13.61
CA SER A 222 -22.31 21.92 -13.39
C SER A 222 -21.17 22.19 -14.38
N GLY A 223 -21.25 23.28 -15.16
CA GLY A 223 -20.28 23.62 -16.21
C GLY A 223 -20.23 22.63 -17.37
N LEU A 224 -21.27 21.80 -17.55
CA LEU A 224 -21.41 20.88 -18.68
C LEU A 224 -22.09 21.57 -19.86
N SER A 225 -21.76 21.14 -21.07
CA SER A 225 -22.46 21.53 -22.28
C SER A 225 -23.85 20.90 -22.36
N PHE A 226 -24.73 21.52 -23.17
CA PHE A 226 -26.07 21.00 -23.43
C PHE A 226 -26.05 19.55 -23.95
N GLU A 227 -25.08 19.16 -24.77
CA GLU A 227 -25.00 17.79 -25.30
C GLU A 227 -24.64 16.78 -24.21
N GLU A 228 -23.71 17.11 -23.31
CA GLU A 228 -23.33 16.24 -22.18
C GLU A 228 -24.50 16.05 -21.20
N ILE A 229 -25.22 17.13 -20.88
CA ILE A 229 -26.43 17.10 -20.05
C ILE A 229 -27.54 16.28 -20.75
N HIS A 230 -27.73 16.47 -22.05
CA HIS A 230 -28.73 15.73 -22.83
C HIS A 230 -28.43 14.23 -22.87
N ARG A 231 -27.17 13.83 -23.09
CA ARG A 231 -26.70 12.43 -23.06
C ARG A 231 -26.89 11.80 -21.67
N LEU A 232 -26.58 12.53 -20.60
CA LEU A 232 -26.82 12.08 -19.21
C LEU A 232 -28.30 11.83 -18.93
N ARG A 233 -29.18 12.74 -19.38
CA ARG A 233 -30.63 12.61 -19.23
C ARG A 233 -31.23 11.52 -20.14
N ASN A 234 -30.60 11.22 -21.28
CA ASN A 234 -31.12 10.29 -22.29
C ASN A 234 -30.05 9.26 -22.69
N PRO A 235 -29.74 8.29 -21.83
CA PRO A 235 -28.78 7.23 -22.16
C PRO A 235 -29.26 6.38 -23.34
N PRO A 236 -28.36 5.87 -24.21
CA PRO A 236 -28.76 5.01 -25.32
C PRO A 236 -29.49 3.75 -24.84
N CYS A 237 -30.70 3.54 -25.36
CA CYS A 237 -31.61 2.43 -24.99
C CYS A 237 -31.50 1.20 -25.92
N THR A 238 -30.52 1.20 -26.81
CA THR A 238 -30.20 0.11 -27.74
C THR A 238 -29.18 -0.86 -27.14
N PRO A 239 -29.19 -2.17 -27.43
CA PRO A 239 -28.07 -3.05 -27.08
C PRO A 239 -26.76 -2.58 -27.72
N ILE A 240 -25.63 -2.66 -27.03
CA ILE A 240 -24.35 -2.16 -27.55
C ILE A 240 -23.93 -2.82 -28.88
N SER A 241 -24.37 -4.04 -29.13
CA SER A 241 -24.13 -4.77 -30.38
C SER A 241 -24.75 -4.10 -31.62
N THR A 242 -25.78 -3.26 -31.49
CA THR A 242 -26.31 -2.49 -32.63
C THR A 242 -25.53 -1.21 -32.93
N GLU A 243 -24.56 -0.85 -32.08
CA GLU A 243 -23.70 0.33 -32.23
C GLU A 243 -22.25 -0.04 -32.63
N LEU A 244 -21.96 -1.35 -32.69
CA LEU A 244 -20.68 -1.95 -33.04
C LEU A 244 -20.76 -2.68 -34.38
N ASP A 245 -20.48 -1.96 -35.46
CA ASP A 245 -20.18 -2.57 -36.76
C ASP A 245 -18.86 -3.37 -36.73
N ALA A 246 -18.67 -4.26 -37.70
CA ALA A 246 -17.50 -5.16 -37.74
C ALA A 246 -16.16 -4.41 -37.88
N SER A 247 -16.13 -3.28 -38.59
CA SER A 247 -14.94 -2.42 -38.72
C SER A 247 -14.58 -1.81 -37.37
N LEU A 248 -15.55 -1.22 -36.67
CA LEU A 248 -15.36 -0.63 -35.35
C LEU A 248 -14.96 -1.68 -34.30
N ARG A 249 -15.60 -2.85 -34.30
CA ARG A 249 -15.22 -3.97 -33.41
C ARG A 249 -13.76 -4.38 -33.63
N PHE A 250 -13.37 -4.71 -34.85
CA PHE A 250 -12.01 -5.16 -35.16
C PHE A 250 -10.96 -4.06 -34.89
N SER A 251 -11.29 -2.80 -35.20
CA SER A 251 -10.45 -1.65 -34.87
C SER A 251 -10.27 -1.47 -33.35
N LEU A 252 -11.30 -1.76 -32.54
CA LEU A 252 -11.20 -1.73 -31.07
C LEU A 252 -10.38 -2.90 -30.53
N ASP A 253 -10.51 -4.12 -31.06
CA ASP A 253 -9.65 -5.26 -30.70
C ASP A 253 -8.16 -4.92 -30.93
N ILE A 254 -7.82 -4.37 -32.12
CA ILE A 254 -6.45 -3.92 -32.44
C ILE A 254 -6.02 -2.78 -31.51
N TYR A 255 -6.88 -1.80 -31.24
CA TYR A 255 -6.57 -0.66 -30.36
C TYR A 255 -6.25 -1.09 -28.93
N LEU A 256 -6.95 -2.10 -28.42
CA LEU A 256 -6.73 -2.65 -27.07
C LEU A 256 -5.47 -3.51 -27.01
N ALA A 257 -5.25 -4.39 -27.99
CA ALA A 257 -4.01 -5.15 -28.12
C ALA A 257 -2.77 -4.24 -28.25
N THR A 258 -2.92 -3.09 -28.92
CA THR A 258 -1.87 -2.07 -29.10
C THR A 258 -1.93 -0.93 -28.07
N GLN A 259 -2.69 -1.06 -26.96
CA GLN A 259 -2.80 0.01 -25.93
C GLN A 259 -1.42 0.46 -25.40
N GLN A 260 -0.48 -0.47 -25.28
CA GLN A 260 0.90 -0.25 -24.84
C GLN A 260 1.90 -0.09 -26.00
N ALA A 261 1.45 0.13 -27.23
CA ALA A 261 2.32 0.37 -28.39
C ALA A 261 2.46 1.87 -28.69
N SER A 262 2.99 2.21 -29.86
CA SER A 262 2.91 3.58 -30.40
C SER A 262 1.69 3.73 -31.30
N GLN A 263 1.24 4.97 -31.55
CA GLN A 263 0.21 5.23 -32.58
C GLN A 263 0.65 4.75 -33.97
N GLN A 264 1.96 4.81 -34.27
CA GLN A 264 2.51 4.25 -35.50
C GLN A 264 2.30 2.73 -35.56
N THR A 265 2.53 2.01 -34.46
CA THR A 265 2.33 0.54 -34.42
C THR A 265 0.88 0.13 -34.69
N TYR A 266 -0.10 0.90 -34.21
CA TYR A 266 -1.51 0.69 -34.58
C TYR A 266 -1.71 0.86 -36.10
N THR A 267 -1.18 1.95 -36.67
CA THR A 267 -1.24 2.22 -38.12
C THR A 267 -0.54 1.16 -38.96
N ASP A 268 0.63 0.68 -38.52
CA ASP A 268 1.42 -0.36 -39.19
C ASP A 268 0.65 -1.70 -39.22
N VAL A 269 0.01 -2.08 -38.10
CA VAL A 269 -0.84 -3.27 -38.02
C VAL A 269 -2.07 -3.14 -38.93
N CYS A 270 -2.74 -1.98 -38.91
CA CYS A 270 -3.89 -1.75 -39.78
C CYS A 270 -3.50 -1.78 -41.27
N SER A 271 -2.34 -1.23 -41.62
CA SER A 271 -1.82 -1.29 -42.99
C SER A 271 -1.41 -2.71 -43.39
N ALA A 272 -0.78 -3.48 -42.50
CA ALA A 272 -0.42 -4.87 -42.76
C ALA A 272 -1.65 -5.76 -42.98
N ILE A 273 -2.73 -5.55 -42.21
CA ILE A 273 -4.01 -6.25 -42.41
C ILE A 273 -4.66 -5.82 -43.72
N GLY A 274 -4.74 -4.51 -44.00
CA GLY A 274 -5.34 -3.99 -45.24
C GLY A 274 -4.59 -4.39 -46.52
N ASN A 275 -3.31 -4.74 -46.44
CA ASN A 275 -2.55 -5.32 -47.57
C ASN A 275 -2.91 -6.80 -47.86
N HIS A 276 -3.74 -7.43 -47.00
CA HIS A 276 -4.05 -8.87 -47.04
C HIS A 276 -5.55 -9.19 -46.86
N CYS A 277 -6.40 -8.20 -46.59
CA CYS A 277 -7.85 -8.35 -46.43
C CYS A 277 -8.55 -7.02 -46.76
N ASP A 278 -9.28 -6.99 -47.88
CA ASP A 278 -10.02 -5.82 -48.35
C ASP A 278 -11.42 -5.68 -47.72
N ASP A 279 -11.96 -6.75 -47.13
CA ASP A 279 -13.37 -6.87 -46.74
C ASP A 279 -13.79 -6.03 -45.51
N VAL A 280 -12.83 -5.58 -44.69
CA VAL A 280 -13.12 -4.84 -43.44
C VAL A 280 -12.28 -3.56 -43.35
N PRO A 281 -12.83 -2.38 -43.68
CA PRO A 281 -12.08 -1.13 -43.69
C PRO A 281 -11.76 -0.67 -42.26
N LEU A 282 -10.51 -0.82 -41.81
CA LEU A 282 -10.09 -0.46 -40.46
C LEU A 282 -10.07 1.06 -40.22
N LEU A 283 -10.50 1.47 -39.01
CA LEU A 283 -10.51 2.87 -38.59
C LEU A 283 -9.10 3.35 -38.22
N SER A 284 -8.78 4.61 -38.54
CA SER A 284 -7.58 5.27 -38.00
C SER A 284 -7.65 5.45 -36.47
N TYR A 285 -6.49 5.57 -35.83
CA TYR A 285 -6.36 5.73 -34.37
C TYR A 285 -7.25 6.88 -33.82
N ASP A 286 -7.33 8.01 -34.54
CA ASP A 286 -8.12 9.17 -34.14
C ASP A 286 -9.61 9.08 -34.55
N GLN A 287 -9.98 8.15 -35.45
CA GLN A 287 -11.38 7.72 -35.59
C GLN A 287 -11.78 6.83 -34.41
N VAL A 288 -10.95 5.85 -34.03
CA VAL A 288 -11.22 4.99 -32.86
C VAL A 288 -11.34 5.80 -31.57
N LYS A 289 -10.41 6.74 -31.30
CA LYS A 289 -10.50 7.63 -30.12
C LYS A 289 -11.79 8.45 -30.09
N ARG A 290 -12.30 8.90 -31.24
CA ARG A 290 -13.59 9.62 -31.35
C ARG A 290 -14.77 8.67 -31.10
N ARG A 291 -14.88 7.57 -31.85
CA ARG A 291 -15.95 6.58 -31.66
C ARG A 291 -16.01 6.06 -30.22
N LEU A 292 -14.86 5.84 -29.58
CA LEU A 292 -14.77 5.45 -28.17
C LEU A 292 -15.28 6.54 -27.19
N ARG A 293 -14.97 7.82 -27.42
CA ARG A 293 -15.60 8.93 -26.69
C ARG A 293 -17.11 8.93 -26.90
N ASP A 294 -17.54 8.79 -28.16
CA ASP A 294 -18.93 8.96 -28.56
C ASP A 294 -19.84 7.85 -28.03
N LEU A 295 -19.35 6.60 -28.00
CA LEU A 295 -20.00 5.43 -27.40
C LEU A 295 -20.10 5.51 -25.87
N THR A 296 -19.02 5.94 -25.20
CA THR A 296 -18.95 5.94 -23.72
C THR A 296 -19.55 7.20 -23.08
N GLY A 297 -19.69 8.29 -23.84
CA GLY A 297 -20.04 9.61 -23.31
C GLY A 297 -18.96 10.21 -22.39
N ILE A 298 -17.78 9.58 -22.26
CA ILE A 298 -16.76 10.00 -21.29
C ILE A 298 -15.87 11.10 -21.88
N VAL A 299 -15.87 12.22 -21.19
CA VAL A 299 -15.18 13.47 -21.51
C VAL A 299 -14.54 14.05 -20.23
N PRO A 300 -13.38 14.72 -20.34
CA PRO A 300 -12.75 15.36 -19.19
C PRO A 300 -13.41 16.72 -18.92
N PHE A 301 -13.79 16.95 -17.67
CA PHE A 301 -14.03 18.31 -17.17
C PHE A 301 -12.67 18.94 -16.83
N GLU A 302 -12.28 19.97 -17.57
CA GLU A 302 -11.06 20.73 -17.30
C GLU A 302 -11.38 22.02 -16.54
N ALA A 303 -10.60 22.30 -15.49
CA ALA A 303 -10.69 23.57 -14.78
C ALA A 303 -9.30 24.16 -14.50
N ASP A 304 -9.25 25.49 -14.38
CA ASP A 304 -8.03 26.23 -14.11
C ASP A 304 -7.54 25.95 -12.68
N MET A 305 -6.22 26.01 -12.47
CA MET A 305 -5.58 25.87 -11.17
C MET A 305 -4.44 26.85 -10.98
N CYS A 306 -4.11 27.12 -9.72
CA CYS A 306 -2.89 27.81 -9.35
C CYS A 306 -1.64 27.12 -9.97
N SER A 307 -0.73 27.89 -10.55
CA SER A 307 0.53 27.38 -11.10
C SER A 307 1.37 26.60 -10.08
N LYS A 308 1.31 26.99 -8.80
CA LYS A 308 1.94 26.31 -7.64
C LYS A 308 1.07 25.21 -7.01
N SER A 309 -0.03 24.79 -7.65
CA SER A 309 -0.97 23.75 -7.21
C SER A 309 -1.71 24.01 -5.87
N CYS A 310 -1.73 25.25 -5.37
CA CYS A 310 -2.33 25.53 -4.06
C CYS A 310 -3.86 25.33 -4.02
N ALA A 311 -4.58 25.66 -5.09
CA ALA A 311 -6.04 25.52 -5.23
C ALA A 311 -6.44 25.46 -6.72
N GLY A 312 -7.61 24.89 -7.00
CA GLY A 312 -8.35 25.06 -8.26
C GLY A 312 -9.13 26.39 -8.27
N PHE A 313 -9.41 26.94 -9.45
CA PHE A 313 -10.28 28.11 -9.62
C PHE A 313 -11.72 27.65 -9.92
N THR A 314 -12.35 27.11 -8.87
CA THR A 314 -13.60 26.33 -8.93
C THR A 314 -14.47 26.61 -7.71
N GLY A 315 -15.79 26.47 -7.84
CA GLY A 315 -16.73 26.78 -6.76
C GLY A 315 -16.54 28.21 -6.25
N SER A 316 -16.32 28.37 -4.95
CA SER A 316 -16.04 29.69 -4.33
C SER A 316 -14.81 30.42 -4.88
N PHE A 317 -13.93 29.75 -5.66
CA PHE A 317 -12.76 30.34 -6.32
C PHE A 317 -12.92 30.55 -7.84
N GLU A 318 -14.08 30.25 -8.42
CA GLU A 318 -14.32 30.31 -9.87
C GLU A 318 -14.06 31.70 -10.47
N ASN A 319 -14.41 32.77 -9.76
CA ASN A 319 -14.26 34.16 -10.21
C ASN A 319 -12.94 34.83 -9.76
N TYR A 320 -11.95 34.07 -9.28
CA TYR A 320 -10.67 34.63 -8.82
C TYR A 320 -9.63 34.67 -9.96
N ASP A 321 -9.04 35.84 -10.21
CA ASP A 321 -7.89 36.02 -11.13
C ASP A 321 -6.52 35.76 -10.47
N ARG A 322 -6.47 35.67 -9.14
CA ARG A 322 -5.25 35.37 -8.36
C ARG A 322 -5.52 34.32 -7.30
N CYS A 323 -4.58 33.40 -7.13
CA CYS A 323 -4.66 32.37 -6.10
C CYS A 323 -4.69 33.01 -4.70
N PRO A 324 -5.69 32.69 -3.84
CA PRO A 324 -5.80 33.29 -2.51
C PRO A 324 -4.57 32.99 -1.63
N TYR A 325 -4.09 31.75 -1.63
CA TYR A 325 -3.00 31.28 -0.76
C TYR A 325 -1.61 31.82 -1.12
N CYS A 326 -1.27 31.92 -2.42
CA CYS A 326 0.08 32.25 -2.86
C CYS A 326 0.16 33.57 -3.66
N ARG A 327 -0.96 34.27 -3.83
CA ARG A 327 -1.16 35.54 -4.57
C ARG A 327 -0.72 35.54 -6.05
N GLY A 328 -0.26 34.41 -6.57
CA GLY A 328 0.12 34.21 -7.97
C GLY A 328 -1.09 34.27 -8.90
N HIS A 329 -0.87 34.72 -10.13
CA HIS A 329 -1.91 34.91 -11.14
C HIS A 329 -2.48 33.56 -11.61
N ARG A 330 -3.75 33.56 -12.03
CA ARG A 330 -4.44 32.45 -12.68
C ARG A 330 -3.89 32.18 -14.08
N TYR A 331 -3.76 33.25 -14.86
CA TYR A 331 -3.32 33.21 -16.25
C TYR A 331 -1.82 33.48 -16.39
N ASP A 332 -1.21 32.89 -17.41
CA ASP A 332 0.12 33.24 -17.93
C ASP A 332 0.14 34.73 -18.29
N GLN A 333 1.00 35.50 -17.62
CA GLN A 333 1.05 36.95 -17.79
C GLN A 333 1.80 37.37 -19.06
N GLU A 334 2.74 36.57 -19.56
CA GLU A 334 3.45 36.86 -20.81
C GLU A 334 2.48 36.77 -21.99
N LYS A 335 1.70 35.68 -22.04
CA LYS A 335 0.67 35.45 -23.06
C LYS A 335 -0.51 36.42 -22.95
N LEU A 336 -0.93 36.74 -21.72
CA LEU A 336 -2.03 37.69 -21.48
C LEU A 336 -1.64 39.11 -21.92
N VAL A 337 -0.42 39.57 -21.60
CA VAL A 337 0.06 40.91 -22.02
C VAL A 337 0.31 40.95 -23.53
N ALA A 338 1.02 39.98 -24.09
CA ALA A 338 1.35 39.95 -25.53
C ALA A 338 0.10 39.88 -26.45
N SER A 339 -1.03 39.40 -25.93
CA SER A 339 -2.30 39.34 -26.65
C SER A 339 -3.27 40.50 -26.36
N GLY A 340 -2.88 41.47 -25.53
CA GLY A 340 -3.76 42.57 -25.11
C GLY A 340 -4.98 42.09 -24.31
N GLY A 341 -4.79 41.08 -23.45
CA GLY A 341 -5.83 40.49 -22.61
C GLY A 341 -6.67 39.39 -23.27
N LYS A 342 -6.46 39.09 -24.56
CA LYS A 342 -7.30 38.17 -25.34
C LYS A 342 -6.99 36.69 -25.08
N VAL A 343 -5.73 36.32 -24.86
CA VAL A 343 -5.30 34.93 -24.61
C VAL A 343 -5.18 34.70 -23.10
N LYS A 344 -6.26 34.17 -22.52
CA LYS A 344 -6.33 33.74 -21.12
C LYS A 344 -5.88 32.28 -20.97
N GLU A 345 -4.59 32.01 -21.15
CA GLU A 345 -4.05 30.67 -20.89
C GLU A 345 -3.79 30.49 -19.39
N ALA A 346 -4.46 29.53 -18.76
CA ALA A 346 -4.21 29.11 -17.38
C ALA A 346 -3.66 27.68 -17.33
N ARG A 347 -3.02 27.34 -16.22
CA ARG A 347 -2.70 25.95 -15.92
C ARG A 347 -3.97 25.20 -15.54
N LYS A 348 -4.13 23.95 -15.97
CA LYS A 348 -5.35 23.15 -15.76
C LYS A 348 -5.13 21.88 -14.94
N PHE A 349 -6.19 21.43 -14.27
CA PHE A 349 -6.38 20.07 -13.75
C PHE A 349 -7.63 19.44 -14.40
N SER A 350 -7.84 18.14 -14.20
CA SER A 350 -8.95 17.42 -14.83
C SER A 350 -9.70 16.52 -13.86
N SER A 351 -11.03 16.59 -13.95
CA SER A 351 -11.99 15.66 -13.35
C SER A 351 -12.66 14.85 -14.47
N PHE A 352 -13.10 13.63 -14.17
CA PHE A 352 -13.79 12.76 -15.12
C PHE A 352 -15.24 12.55 -14.67
N LEU A 353 -16.19 12.63 -15.59
CA LEU A 353 -17.61 12.56 -15.25
C LEU A 353 -17.98 11.17 -14.70
N LEU A 354 -18.69 11.15 -13.58
CA LEU A 354 -19.13 9.93 -12.92
C LEU A 354 -20.37 9.34 -13.61
N GLY A 355 -21.34 10.16 -14.00
CA GLY A 355 -22.60 9.72 -14.63
C GLY A 355 -22.40 8.77 -15.83
N PRO A 356 -21.59 9.12 -16.85
CA PRO A 356 -21.40 8.26 -18.02
C PRO A 356 -20.62 6.98 -17.69
N GLN A 357 -19.68 7.05 -16.74
CA GLN A 357 -18.96 5.87 -16.24
C GLN A 357 -19.89 4.89 -15.53
N LEU A 358 -20.89 5.37 -14.79
CA LEU A 358 -21.91 4.54 -14.15
C LEU A 358 -22.94 3.98 -15.16
N GLN A 359 -23.41 4.81 -16.09
CA GLN A 359 -24.33 4.39 -17.16
C GLN A 359 -23.73 3.27 -18.03
N ALA A 360 -22.43 3.33 -18.32
CA ALA A 360 -21.72 2.31 -19.10
C ALA A 360 -21.82 0.89 -18.52
N LEU A 361 -21.91 0.77 -17.18
CA LEU A 361 -21.91 -0.53 -16.51
C LEU A 361 -23.19 -1.35 -16.76
N TYR A 362 -24.34 -0.69 -16.94
CA TYR A 362 -25.63 -1.35 -17.20
C TYR A 362 -25.87 -1.67 -18.69
N ARG A 363 -24.93 -1.34 -19.58
CA ARG A 363 -25.02 -1.61 -21.03
C ARG A 363 -24.79 -3.09 -21.35
N SER A 364 -24.13 -3.85 -20.46
CA SER A 364 -23.99 -5.31 -20.51
C SER A 364 -24.91 -5.99 -19.49
N SER A 365 -25.59 -7.07 -19.89
CA SER A 365 -26.47 -7.84 -19.00
C SER A 365 -25.70 -8.43 -17.82
N ASP A 366 -24.49 -8.96 -18.05
CA ASP A 366 -23.67 -9.60 -17.03
C ASP A 366 -23.26 -8.59 -15.94
N THR A 367 -22.84 -7.39 -16.35
CA THR A 367 -22.45 -6.34 -15.39
C THR A 367 -23.68 -5.73 -14.70
N ALA A 368 -24.81 -5.56 -15.42
CA ALA A 368 -26.09 -5.14 -14.83
C ALA A 368 -26.58 -6.12 -13.74
N MET A 369 -26.44 -7.44 -13.97
CA MET A 369 -26.75 -8.47 -12.98
C MET A 369 -25.75 -8.46 -11.82
N ALA A 370 -24.45 -8.36 -12.09
CA ALA A 370 -23.40 -8.32 -11.04
C ALA A 370 -23.53 -7.11 -10.09
N LEU A 371 -24.07 -5.99 -10.57
CA LEU A 371 -24.35 -4.79 -9.77
C LEU A 371 -25.51 -4.95 -8.78
N ARG A 372 -26.27 -6.04 -8.83
CA ARG A 372 -27.29 -6.32 -7.81
C ARG A 372 -26.72 -6.89 -6.51
N TYR A 373 -25.49 -7.41 -6.53
CA TYR A 373 -24.90 -8.18 -5.42
C TYR A 373 -25.08 -7.50 -4.05
N LEU A 374 -24.79 -6.20 -3.94
CA LEU A 374 -24.88 -5.50 -2.67
C LEU A 374 -26.31 -5.49 -2.12
N TYR A 375 -27.32 -5.25 -2.97
CA TYR A 375 -28.72 -5.26 -2.55
C TYR A 375 -29.17 -6.68 -2.20
N ASP A 376 -28.94 -7.65 -3.10
CA ASP A 376 -29.41 -9.02 -2.92
C ASP A 376 -28.76 -9.69 -1.68
N ARG A 377 -27.45 -9.48 -1.45
CA ARG A 377 -26.76 -9.98 -0.24
C ARG A 377 -27.14 -9.21 1.02
N THR A 378 -27.33 -7.89 0.96
CA THR A 378 -27.79 -7.14 2.15
C THR A 378 -29.19 -7.59 2.57
N HIS A 379 -30.12 -7.74 1.63
CA HIS A 379 -31.46 -8.26 1.93
C HIS A 379 -31.43 -9.68 2.51
N HIS A 380 -30.57 -10.57 2.00
CA HIS A 380 -30.37 -11.89 2.61
C HIS A 380 -29.93 -11.79 4.08
N ILE A 381 -28.96 -10.93 4.39
CA ILE A 381 -28.51 -10.67 5.78
C ILE A 381 -29.64 -10.07 6.62
N LEU A 382 -30.49 -9.19 6.07
CA LEU A 382 -31.63 -8.62 6.79
C LEU A 382 -32.72 -9.66 7.13
N GLU A 383 -32.93 -10.68 6.28
CA GLU A 383 -33.83 -11.80 6.61
C GLU A 383 -33.19 -12.80 7.59
N GLU A 384 -31.88 -13.11 7.45
CA GLU A 384 -31.11 -13.87 8.45
C GLU A 384 -31.25 -13.24 9.86
N LEU A 385 -31.09 -11.92 9.96
CA LEU A 385 -31.13 -11.19 11.24
C LEU A 385 -32.48 -11.24 11.96
N LYS A 386 -33.60 -11.36 11.22
CA LYS A 386 -34.93 -11.55 11.84
C LYS A 386 -35.10 -12.90 12.50
N THR A 387 -34.38 -13.92 12.02
CA THR A 387 -34.51 -15.31 12.49
C THR A 387 -33.44 -15.70 13.52
N ASN A 388 -32.28 -15.02 13.51
CA ASN A 388 -31.14 -15.32 14.39
C ASN A 388 -31.00 -14.40 15.63
N GLY A 389 -31.96 -13.50 15.87
CA GLY A 389 -31.93 -12.56 17.00
C GLY A 389 -31.06 -11.32 16.78
N GLY A 390 -30.83 -10.91 15.54
CA GLY A 390 -30.05 -9.72 15.21
C GLY A 390 -28.53 -9.91 15.29
N ILE A 391 -28.03 -11.14 15.22
CA ILE A 391 -26.62 -11.48 15.40
C ILE A 391 -25.95 -11.79 14.05
N ILE A 392 -25.01 -10.94 13.63
CA ILE A 392 -24.06 -11.28 12.56
C ILE A 392 -22.96 -12.17 13.14
N ASN A 393 -22.81 -13.37 12.57
CA ASN A 393 -21.85 -14.40 12.99
C ASN A 393 -20.52 -14.36 12.22
N GLU A 394 -20.53 -13.91 10.95
CA GLU A 394 -19.35 -13.76 10.09
C GLU A 394 -19.44 -12.44 9.31
N PHE A 395 -18.29 -11.79 9.09
CA PHE A 395 -18.16 -10.53 8.36
C PHE A 395 -17.26 -10.76 7.12
N ASP A 396 -17.84 -10.73 5.92
CA ASP A 396 -17.07 -10.85 4.66
C ASP A 396 -17.32 -9.76 3.60
N ASP A 397 -18.16 -8.76 3.85
CA ASP A 397 -18.23 -7.54 3.02
C ASP A 397 -18.95 -6.39 3.76
N VAL A 398 -18.88 -5.19 3.18
CA VAL A 398 -19.52 -3.95 3.65
C VAL A 398 -21.03 -4.08 3.93
N CYS A 399 -21.74 -5.02 3.29
CA CYS A 399 -23.15 -5.33 3.58
C CYS A 399 -23.41 -5.93 4.97
N HIS A 400 -22.37 -6.42 5.66
CA HIS A 400 -22.45 -6.83 7.07
C HIS A 400 -22.28 -5.62 8.01
N GLY A 401 -21.79 -4.49 7.50
CA GLY A 401 -21.62 -3.25 8.26
C GLY A 401 -22.96 -2.61 8.63
N GLU A 402 -23.14 -2.34 9.92
CA GLU A 402 -24.36 -1.75 10.49
C GLU A 402 -24.81 -0.45 9.78
N ASP A 403 -23.87 0.43 9.41
CA ASP A 403 -24.19 1.73 8.79
C ASP A 403 -24.82 1.54 7.39
N ILE A 404 -24.29 0.59 6.61
CA ILE A 404 -24.82 0.25 5.27
C ILE A 404 -26.20 -0.39 5.41
N ARG A 405 -26.35 -1.37 6.32
CA ARG A 405 -27.63 -2.07 6.53
C ARG A 405 -28.75 -1.11 6.93
N LYS A 406 -28.49 -0.20 7.88
CA LYS A 406 -29.46 0.84 8.32
C LYS A 406 -30.02 1.64 7.17
N HIS A 407 -29.18 2.00 6.20
CA HIS A 407 -29.61 2.78 5.04
C HIS A 407 -30.42 1.96 4.02
N PHE A 408 -30.26 0.63 3.95
CA PHE A 408 -31.19 -0.23 3.22
C PHE A 408 -32.50 -0.47 4.00
N GLU A 409 -32.43 -0.73 5.31
CA GLU A 409 -33.59 -0.91 6.21
C GLU A 409 -34.51 0.33 6.17
N SER A 410 -33.94 1.53 6.22
CA SER A 410 -34.68 2.81 6.14
C SER A 410 -35.05 3.24 4.72
N LYS A 411 -34.68 2.47 3.69
CA LYS A 411 -34.87 2.77 2.26
C LYS A 411 -34.15 4.05 1.77
N ASN A 412 -33.13 4.50 2.50
CA ASN A 412 -32.19 5.55 2.06
C ASN A 412 -31.23 5.09 0.95
N ILE A 413 -31.17 3.79 0.67
CA ILE A 413 -30.54 3.17 -0.50
C ILE A 413 -31.55 2.16 -1.08
N GLY A 414 -31.92 2.34 -2.35
CA GLY A 414 -32.79 1.43 -3.08
C GLY A 414 -32.05 0.39 -3.93
N LEU A 415 -32.80 -0.57 -4.48
CA LEU A 415 -32.34 -1.63 -5.41
C LEU A 415 -31.46 -1.13 -6.57
N HIS A 416 -31.69 0.10 -7.00
CA HIS A 416 -31.10 0.69 -8.20
C HIS A 416 -30.07 1.80 -7.88
N ASP A 417 -29.76 2.05 -6.61
CA ASP A 417 -28.85 3.13 -6.22
C ASP A 417 -27.38 2.67 -6.25
N PHE A 418 -26.53 3.44 -6.92
CA PHE A 418 -25.08 3.20 -6.90
C PHE A 418 -24.49 3.61 -5.55
N VAL A 419 -23.95 2.67 -4.80
CA VAL A 419 -23.28 2.90 -3.51
C VAL A 419 -21.77 3.00 -3.75
N LEU A 420 -21.18 4.13 -3.38
CA LEU A 420 -19.85 4.55 -3.82
C LEU A 420 -18.88 4.76 -2.66
N VAL A 421 -17.59 4.55 -2.94
CA VAL A 421 -16.48 5.00 -2.12
C VAL A 421 -15.60 5.96 -2.90
N LEU A 422 -15.31 7.13 -2.34
CA LEU A 422 -14.27 8.04 -2.82
C LEU A 422 -12.93 7.65 -2.17
N SER A 423 -11.85 7.58 -2.95
CA SER A 423 -10.48 7.43 -2.41
C SER A 423 -9.59 8.56 -2.94
N VAL A 424 -8.78 9.18 -2.08
CA VAL A 424 -7.93 10.35 -2.42
C VAL A 424 -6.54 10.25 -1.78
N ASP A 425 -5.48 10.37 -2.59
CA ASP A 425 -4.08 10.28 -2.11
C ASP A 425 -3.09 11.07 -3.00
N GLY A 426 -1.90 11.34 -2.46
CA GLY A 426 -0.78 12.03 -3.10
C GLY A 426 0.33 11.08 -3.57
N ALA A 427 0.67 11.14 -4.86
CA ALA A 427 1.65 10.28 -5.51
C ALA A 427 2.90 11.04 -5.98
N GLN A 428 4.09 10.63 -5.51
CA GLN A 428 5.38 11.17 -5.98
C GLN A 428 5.86 10.43 -7.24
N LEU A 429 5.88 11.13 -8.40
CA LEU A 429 6.18 10.51 -9.69
C LEU A 429 7.67 10.18 -9.93
N TYR A 430 8.62 10.86 -9.27
CA TYR A 430 10.06 10.58 -9.38
C TYR A 430 10.78 10.74 -8.05
N GLN A 431 11.65 9.79 -7.71
CA GLN A 431 12.42 9.75 -6.46
C GLN A 431 13.38 10.94 -6.25
N SER A 432 13.63 11.77 -7.28
CA SER A 432 14.63 12.83 -7.29
C SER A 432 14.13 14.19 -7.80
N LYS A 433 12.81 14.36 -7.96
CA LYS A 433 12.16 15.64 -8.29
C LYS A 433 10.95 15.86 -7.38
N GLN A 434 10.65 17.13 -7.07
CA GLN A 434 9.35 17.52 -6.55
C GLN A 434 8.34 17.42 -7.69
N SER A 435 7.54 16.36 -7.67
CA SER A 435 6.63 16.01 -8.77
C SER A 435 5.42 15.26 -8.21
N ASP A 436 4.82 15.86 -7.19
CA ASP A 436 3.79 15.26 -6.37
C ASP A 436 2.44 15.57 -7.03
N CYS A 437 1.86 14.63 -7.77
CA CYS A 437 0.46 14.75 -8.20
C CYS A 437 -0.46 14.17 -7.12
N TRP A 438 -1.74 14.52 -7.16
CA TRP A 438 -2.77 13.83 -6.38
C TRP A 438 -3.76 13.15 -7.31
N VAL A 439 -4.23 11.97 -6.91
CA VAL A 439 -5.11 11.11 -7.70
C VAL A 439 -6.31 10.75 -6.83
N PHE A 440 -7.50 10.73 -7.44
CA PHE A 440 -8.70 10.23 -6.78
C PHE A 440 -9.53 9.34 -7.71
N ILE A 441 -10.24 8.40 -7.09
CA ILE A 441 -11.00 7.34 -7.75
C ILE A 441 -12.36 7.13 -7.05
N TRP A 442 -13.30 6.55 -7.80
CA TRP A 442 -14.51 5.95 -7.24
C TRP A 442 -14.41 4.42 -7.28
N VAL A 443 -14.84 3.77 -6.20
CA VAL A 443 -15.03 2.31 -6.11
C VAL A 443 -16.51 2.02 -5.87
N ILE A 444 -17.04 1.00 -6.54
CA ILE A 444 -18.48 0.71 -6.63
C ILE A 444 -18.85 -0.44 -5.69
N LEU A 445 -19.49 -0.16 -4.56
CA LEU A 445 -19.84 -1.20 -3.57
C LEU A 445 -20.90 -2.19 -4.09
N ASN A 446 -21.67 -1.83 -5.12
CA ASN A 446 -22.70 -2.68 -5.74
C ASN A 446 -22.20 -4.05 -6.22
N LEU A 447 -20.96 -4.13 -6.71
CA LEU A 447 -20.32 -5.37 -7.19
C LEU A 447 -19.80 -6.22 -6.02
N SER A 448 -19.72 -7.55 -6.20
CA SER A 448 -19.04 -8.41 -5.21
C SER A 448 -17.57 -8.04 -5.05
N PRO A 449 -16.96 -8.22 -3.86
CA PRO A 449 -15.54 -7.94 -3.63
C PRO A 449 -14.62 -8.59 -4.67
N ASP A 450 -14.93 -9.81 -5.10
CA ASP A 450 -14.16 -10.62 -6.06
C ASP A 450 -14.15 -10.03 -7.47
N SER A 451 -14.96 -9.00 -7.74
CA SER A 451 -14.94 -8.21 -8.97
C SER A 451 -14.67 -6.73 -8.76
N ARG A 452 -15.11 -6.16 -7.63
CA ARG A 452 -15.12 -4.71 -7.32
C ARG A 452 -13.79 -4.00 -7.57
N TYR A 453 -12.66 -4.63 -7.26
CA TYR A 453 -11.33 -4.01 -7.34
C TYR A 453 -10.56 -4.34 -8.63
N LYS A 454 -11.12 -5.21 -9.50
CA LYS A 454 -10.54 -5.50 -10.81
C LYS A 454 -10.43 -4.22 -11.64
N LYS A 455 -9.34 -4.09 -12.39
CA LYS A 455 -8.93 -2.84 -13.08
C LYS A 455 -10.00 -2.17 -13.95
N LYS A 456 -11.03 -2.90 -14.42
CA LYS A 456 -12.14 -2.38 -15.23
C LYS A 456 -13.31 -1.75 -14.44
N TYR A 457 -13.42 -2.02 -13.14
CA TYR A 457 -14.51 -1.50 -12.29
C TYR A 457 -14.07 -0.40 -11.31
N VAL A 458 -12.76 -0.18 -11.15
CA VAL A 458 -12.22 1.02 -10.49
C VAL A 458 -12.32 2.21 -11.44
N LEU A 459 -13.03 3.27 -11.06
CA LEU A 459 -13.30 4.42 -11.92
C LEU A 459 -12.36 5.59 -11.57
N PRO A 460 -11.50 6.08 -12.48
CA PRO A 460 -10.75 7.30 -12.23
C PRO A 460 -11.68 8.51 -12.12
N ALA A 461 -11.48 9.33 -11.09
CA ALA A 461 -12.30 10.50 -10.79
C ALA A 461 -11.59 11.82 -11.13
N GLY A 462 -10.27 11.91 -10.94
CA GLY A 462 -9.49 13.06 -11.40
C GLY A 462 -8.00 12.98 -11.11
N ILE A 463 -7.25 13.89 -11.74
CA ILE A 463 -5.80 14.06 -11.61
C ILE A 463 -5.52 15.53 -11.29
N ILE A 464 -4.79 15.76 -10.20
CA ILE A 464 -4.32 17.07 -9.75
C ILE A 464 -2.80 17.15 -9.98
N PRO A 465 -2.32 17.97 -10.94
CA PRO A 465 -0.88 18.12 -11.19
C PRO A 465 -0.09 18.70 -10.01
N GLY A 466 1.15 18.21 -9.80
CA GLY A 466 2.14 18.84 -8.91
C GLY A 466 2.62 20.20 -9.43
N PRO A 467 3.62 20.88 -8.83
CA PRO A 467 4.74 20.26 -8.12
C PRO A 467 4.57 20.15 -6.60
N ASN A 468 3.58 20.82 -6.02
CA ASN A 468 3.33 20.85 -4.58
C ASN A 468 2.00 20.18 -4.23
N LYS A 469 1.85 19.72 -2.98
CA LYS A 469 0.56 19.36 -2.40
C LYS A 469 -0.47 20.51 -2.50
N PRO A 470 -1.76 20.22 -2.67
CA PRO A 470 -2.84 21.19 -2.47
C PRO A 470 -2.75 21.88 -1.11
N LYS A 471 -3.02 23.20 -1.07
CA LYS A 471 -3.35 23.91 0.18
C LYS A 471 -4.86 23.88 0.46
N ASN A 472 -5.68 23.74 -0.59
CA ASN A 472 -7.13 23.55 -0.51
C ASN A 472 -7.58 22.39 -1.40
N LEU A 473 -7.68 21.19 -0.83
CA LEU A 473 -8.11 19.98 -1.53
C LEU A 473 -9.58 20.08 -1.99
N ASP A 474 -10.44 20.70 -1.18
CA ASP A 474 -11.86 20.95 -1.46
C ASP A 474 -12.09 21.50 -2.88
N SER A 475 -11.34 22.52 -3.29
CA SER A 475 -11.45 23.14 -4.63
C SER A 475 -11.19 22.17 -5.79
N PHE A 476 -10.26 21.22 -5.62
CA PHE A 476 -9.95 20.23 -6.65
C PHE A 476 -10.96 19.08 -6.69
N LEU A 477 -11.56 18.72 -5.55
CA LEU A 477 -12.64 17.73 -5.48
C LEU A 477 -13.99 18.32 -5.92
N PHE A 478 -14.18 19.64 -5.79
CA PHE A 478 -15.46 20.33 -6.02
C PHE A 478 -16.15 19.95 -7.35
N PRO A 479 -15.49 19.89 -8.53
CA PRO A 479 -16.19 19.50 -9.77
C PRO A 479 -16.78 18.09 -9.75
N SER A 480 -16.03 17.12 -9.20
CA SER A 480 -16.51 15.74 -9.04
C SER A 480 -17.63 15.63 -8.02
N LEU A 481 -17.52 16.36 -6.90
CA LEU A 481 -18.55 16.38 -5.85
C LEU A 481 -19.81 17.12 -6.32
N TYR A 482 -19.68 18.16 -7.13
CA TYR A 482 -20.79 18.91 -7.70
C TYR A 482 -21.53 18.07 -8.75
N HIS A 483 -20.80 17.36 -9.62
CA HIS A 483 -21.42 16.43 -10.54
C HIS A 483 -22.16 15.31 -9.80
N LEU A 484 -21.57 14.75 -8.73
CA LEU A 484 -22.24 13.78 -7.86
C LEU A 484 -23.51 14.38 -7.23
N ALA A 485 -23.43 15.57 -6.61
CA ALA A 485 -24.57 16.23 -5.98
C ALA A 485 -25.71 16.53 -6.99
N SER A 486 -25.39 16.96 -8.21
CA SER A 486 -26.37 17.15 -9.28
C SER A 486 -27.15 15.86 -9.59
N ILE A 487 -26.47 14.72 -9.76
CA ILE A 487 -27.12 13.43 -10.03
C ILE A 487 -27.74 12.79 -8.78
N GLN A 488 -27.42 13.29 -7.57
CA GLN A 488 -28.12 12.94 -6.32
C GLN A 488 -29.43 13.72 -6.14
N ASN A 489 -29.47 14.98 -6.57
CA ASN A 489 -30.67 15.83 -6.54
C ASN A 489 -31.67 15.45 -7.65
N GLU A 490 -31.18 15.27 -8.89
CA GLU A 490 -32.03 14.99 -10.06
C GLU A 490 -32.32 13.50 -10.26
N GLY A 491 -31.38 12.63 -9.86
CA GLY A 491 -31.35 11.22 -10.23
C GLY A 491 -30.67 10.99 -11.59
N LEU A 492 -29.83 9.96 -11.65
CA LEU A 492 -29.20 9.49 -12.89
C LEU A 492 -30.13 8.51 -13.60
N ARG A 493 -30.63 8.87 -14.79
CA ARG A 493 -31.36 7.93 -15.66
C ARG A 493 -30.37 6.91 -16.25
N VAL A 494 -30.72 5.63 -16.21
CA VAL A 494 -29.86 4.51 -16.65
C VAL A 494 -30.70 3.51 -17.45
N TRP A 495 -30.13 2.98 -18.54
CA TRP A 495 -30.71 1.87 -19.29
C TRP A 495 -30.14 0.54 -18.81
N ASP A 496 -31.00 -0.32 -18.25
CA ASP A 496 -30.67 -1.69 -17.86
C ASP A 496 -30.83 -2.62 -19.08
N SER A 497 -29.72 -3.12 -19.63
CA SER A 497 -29.78 -4.04 -20.76
C SER A 497 -30.25 -5.45 -20.40
N SER A 498 -30.17 -5.85 -19.12
CA SER A 498 -30.70 -7.14 -18.65
C SER A 498 -32.24 -7.14 -18.59
N ARG A 499 -32.83 -6.01 -18.19
CA ARG A 499 -34.28 -5.81 -18.10
C ARG A 499 -34.91 -5.16 -19.35
N LYS A 500 -34.08 -4.60 -20.24
CA LYS A 500 -34.49 -3.77 -21.39
C LYS A 500 -35.42 -2.63 -20.96
N GLY A 501 -35.01 -1.88 -19.93
CA GLY A 501 -35.82 -0.81 -19.34
C GLY A 501 -34.98 0.35 -18.78
N LEU A 502 -35.56 1.54 -18.78
CA LEU A 502 -35.00 2.69 -18.06
C LEU A 502 -35.36 2.63 -16.57
N PHE A 503 -34.40 2.97 -15.73
CA PHE A 503 -34.62 3.27 -14.31
C PHE A 503 -33.92 4.57 -13.93
N THR A 504 -34.19 5.08 -12.72
CA THR A 504 -33.47 6.24 -12.16
C THR A 504 -32.74 5.79 -10.91
N SER A 505 -31.44 6.06 -10.86
CA SER A 505 -30.55 5.80 -9.72
C SER A 505 -30.31 7.09 -8.96
N TYR A 506 -30.24 7.05 -7.64
CA TYR A 506 -29.84 8.17 -6.80
C TYR A 506 -28.58 7.77 -6.02
N PRO A 507 -27.38 7.99 -6.58
CA PRO A 507 -26.13 7.47 -6.02
C PRO A 507 -25.91 7.88 -4.56
N PHE A 508 -25.32 7.00 -3.76
CA PHE A 508 -25.08 7.20 -2.34
C PHE A 508 -23.58 7.12 -2.04
N LEU A 509 -23.00 8.16 -1.44
CA LEU A 509 -21.60 8.12 -1.00
C LEU A 509 -21.52 7.42 0.36
N ALA A 510 -21.12 6.15 0.37
CA ALA A 510 -20.94 5.40 1.60
C ALA A 510 -19.69 5.86 2.36
N LEU A 511 -18.52 5.85 1.71
CA LEU A 511 -17.25 6.13 2.38
C LEU A 511 -16.37 7.10 1.59
N ALA A 512 -15.54 7.86 2.31
CA ALA A 512 -14.51 8.73 1.77
C ALA A 512 -13.19 8.39 2.49
N THR A 513 -12.24 7.85 1.73
CA THR A 513 -11.04 7.16 2.22
C THR A 513 -9.78 7.91 1.75
N ALA A 514 -8.78 7.98 2.61
CA ALA A 514 -7.55 8.75 2.37
C ALA A 514 -6.46 8.37 3.39
N ASP A 515 -5.21 8.75 3.12
CA ASP A 515 -4.10 8.67 4.08
C ASP A 515 -4.34 9.54 5.34
N ALA A 516 -3.46 9.42 6.34
CA ALA A 516 -3.49 10.22 7.55
C ALA A 516 -3.46 11.75 7.33
N VAL A 517 -2.75 12.25 6.31
CA VAL A 517 -2.57 13.69 6.05
C VAL A 517 -3.71 14.25 5.19
N ALA A 518 -4.06 13.53 4.12
CA ALA A 518 -5.18 13.82 3.23
C ALA A 518 -6.52 13.76 3.98
N MET A 519 -6.73 12.76 4.83
CA MET A 519 -7.97 12.60 5.60
C MET A 519 -8.27 13.82 6.48
N ALA A 520 -7.26 14.40 7.15
CA ALA A 520 -7.45 15.60 7.98
C ALA A 520 -7.94 16.81 7.15
N THR A 521 -7.48 16.92 5.89
CA THR A 521 -7.91 17.97 4.97
C THR A 521 -9.35 17.72 4.48
N LEU A 522 -9.68 16.45 4.20
CA LEU A 522 -10.96 16.00 3.64
C LEU A 522 -12.12 16.03 4.66
N ASN A 523 -11.90 15.49 5.86
CA ASN A 523 -12.88 15.52 6.95
C ASN A 523 -12.90 16.85 7.73
N GLY A 524 -11.91 17.73 7.50
CA GLY A 524 -11.80 19.03 8.16
C GLY A 524 -11.36 18.98 9.62
N SER A 525 -10.72 17.90 10.07
CA SER A 525 -10.16 17.75 11.42
C SER A 525 -8.73 18.33 11.55
N VAL A 526 -8.27 18.50 12.79
CA VAL A 526 -6.87 18.84 13.08
C VAL A 526 -5.93 17.66 12.85
N GLY A 527 -4.67 17.95 12.53
CA GLY A 527 -3.57 16.98 12.64
C GLY A 527 -3.15 16.73 14.09
N HIS A 528 -1.90 16.33 14.31
CA HIS A 528 -1.33 15.92 15.61
C HIS A 528 -1.27 17.00 16.72
N HIS A 529 -1.95 18.13 16.53
CA HIS A 529 -2.00 19.28 17.44
C HIS A 529 -3.31 19.37 18.25
N GLY A 530 -4.27 18.48 18.03
CA GLY A 530 -5.61 18.55 18.63
C GLY A 530 -5.76 17.92 20.01
N GLY A 531 -6.40 18.63 20.94
CA GLY A 531 -6.93 18.04 22.18
C GLY A 531 -8.00 16.98 21.94
N GLN A 532 -8.58 16.92 20.73
CA GLN A 532 -9.35 15.78 20.22
C GLN A 532 -8.75 15.34 18.88
N GLY A 533 -7.73 14.46 18.92
CA GLY A 533 -6.99 13.99 17.74
C GLY A 533 -7.54 12.72 17.06
N CYS A 534 -8.52 12.04 17.67
CA CYS A 534 -9.06 10.80 17.12
C CYS A 534 -10.12 11.07 16.03
N ARG A 535 -9.82 10.66 14.79
CA ARG A 535 -10.72 10.88 13.62
C ARG A 535 -12.05 10.13 13.68
N ARG A 536 -12.19 9.12 14.55
CA ARG A 536 -13.48 8.47 14.86
C ARG A 536 -14.32 9.25 15.88
N PHE A 537 -13.89 10.44 16.32
CA PHE A 537 -14.59 11.33 17.27
C PHE A 537 -15.05 10.64 18.58
N CYS A 538 -14.29 9.66 19.07
CA CYS A 538 -14.61 8.81 20.23
C CYS A 538 -14.55 9.49 21.62
N GLY A 539 -14.61 10.82 21.68
CA GLY A 539 -14.55 11.59 22.92
C GLY A 539 -13.22 11.59 23.69
N LEU A 540 -12.24 10.72 23.37
CA LEU A 540 -10.96 10.69 24.07
C LEU A 540 -10.21 12.02 23.91
N LYS A 541 -10.04 12.72 25.03
CA LYS A 541 -9.26 13.95 25.12
C LYS A 541 -7.76 13.61 25.23
N GLY A 542 -6.97 14.15 24.31
CA GLY A 542 -5.52 14.06 24.34
C GLY A 542 -4.90 14.97 25.39
N ARG A 543 -3.65 14.69 25.74
CA ARG A 543 -2.87 15.41 26.75
C ARG A 543 -1.73 16.19 26.10
N HIS A 544 -1.67 17.50 26.37
CA HIS A 544 -0.65 18.39 25.82
C HIS A 544 0.73 18.08 26.40
N LYS A 545 1.76 17.95 25.57
CA LYS A 545 3.13 17.73 26.03
C LYS A 545 3.79 19.06 26.43
N PRO A 546 4.44 19.19 27.60
CA PRO A 546 5.10 20.43 28.00
C PRO A 546 6.15 20.87 26.96
N GLY A 547 6.20 22.16 26.64
CA GLY A 547 7.15 22.73 25.67
C GLY A 547 6.92 22.34 24.19
N CYS A 548 5.86 21.60 23.87
CA CYS A 548 5.62 21.05 22.53
C CYS A 548 4.17 21.32 22.10
N PRO A 549 3.89 21.77 20.86
CA PRO A 549 2.53 22.13 20.41
C PRO A 549 1.64 20.92 20.08
N HIS A 550 1.96 19.73 20.58
CA HIS A 550 1.27 18.47 20.29
C HIS A 550 0.48 17.96 21.51
N TYR A 551 -0.67 17.36 21.20
CA TYR A 551 -1.48 16.59 22.14
C TYR A 551 -1.38 15.12 21.75
N TYR A 552 -1.20 14.26 22.75
CA TYR A 552 -1.09 12.81 22.54
C TYR A 552 -2.29 12.10 23.17
N PRO A 553 -2.94 11.13 22.49
CA PRO A 553 -4.10 10.39 22.99
C PRO A 553 -3.74 9.39 24.12
N ALA A 554 -3.13 9.89 25.19
CA ALA A 554 -2.75 9.13 26.37
C ALA A 554 -3.94 8.95 27.32
N ALA A 555 -4.37 7.71 27.48
CA ALA A 555 -5.43 7.32 28.40
C ALA A 555 -5.02 7.57 29.86
N LEU A 556 -3.80 7.17 30.24
CA LEU A 556 -3.26 7.38 31.57
C LEU A 556 -2.77 8.83 31.74
N ARG A 557 -3.11 9.45 32.88
CA ARG A 557 -2.60 10.75 33.30
C ARG A 557 -1.10 10.63 33.63
N PRO A 558 -0.25 11.55 33.13
CA PRO A 558 1.14 11.64 33.57
C PRO A 558 1.23 11.90 35.07
N ASP A 559 2.37 11.54 35.67
CA ASP A 559 2.67 11.77 37.09
C ASP A 559 2.25 13.19 37.55
N PRO A 560 1.24 13.32 38.44
CA PRO A 560 0.72 14.61 38.87
C PRO A 560 1.77 15.50 39.54
N THR A 561 2.80 14.92 40.17
CA THR A 561 3.90 15.68 40.81
C THR A 561 4.83 16.33 39.79
N LYS A 562 4.78 15.89 38.53
CA LYS A 562 5.64 16.32 37.41
C LYS A 562 4.85 16.89 36.23
N TYR A 563 3.51 17.01 36.36
CA TYR A 563 2.62 17.42 35.27
C TYR A 563 1.43 18.24 35.75
N SER A 564 1.50 19.56 35.49
CA SER A 564 0.43 20.53 35.73
C SER A 564 0.19 21.38 34.47
N VAL A 565 -0.24 20.75 33.37
CA VAL A 565 -0.62 21.46 32.14
C VAL A 565 -2.14 21.75 32.13
N PRO A 566 -2.56 23.03 32.10
CA PRO A 566 -3.98 23.41 32.09
C PRO A 566 -4.78 22.70 31.00
N GLY A 567 -6.01 22.29 31.32
CA GLY A 567 -6.91 21.59 30.40
C GLY A 567 -6.57 20.11 30.11
N SER A 568 -5.36 19.65 30.41
CA SER A 568 -4.90 18.25 30.18
C SER A 568 -4.75 17.40 31.45
N CYS A 569 -5.03 17.98 32.63
CA CYS A 569 -4.92 17.32 33.94
C CYS A 569 -6.17 16.50 34.34
N HIS A 570 -7.02 16.10 33.39
CA HIS A 570 -8.14 15.19 33.65
C HIS A 570 -7.65 13.82 34.15
N GLY A 571 -8.54 13.07 34.80
CA GLY A 571 -8.27 11.70 35.26
C GLY A 571 -7.89 10.73 34.15
N ASP A 572 -7.60 9.50 34.53
CA ASP A 572 -7.39 8.40 33.59
C ASP A 572 -8.68 8.12 32.78
N ILE A 573 -8.51 7.62 31.56
CA ILE A 573 -9.62 7.24 30.68
C ILE A 573 -9.59 5.73 30.48
N ASP A 574 -10.71 5.04 30.67
CA ASP A 574 -10.83 3.62 30.36
C ASP A 574 -10.95 3.42 28.83
N LEU A 575 -10.04 2.63 28.25
CA LEU A 575 -10.05 2.30 26.83
C LEU A 575 -10.98 1.14 26.48
N THR A 576 -11.49 0.40 27.47
CA THR A 576 -12.50 -0.63 27.28
C THR A 576 -13.91 -0.03 27.07
N PHE A 577 -14.13 1.20 27.52
CA PHE A 577 -15.41 1.91 27.40
C PHE A 577 -15.22 3.32 26.81
N LEU A 578 -14.95 3.39 25.50
CA LEU A 578 -15.01 4.66 24.76
C LEU A 578 -16.41 4.87 24.17
N PRO A 579 -17.03 6.06 24.34
CA PRO A 579 -18.35 6.32 23.79
C PRO A 579 -18.32 6.40 22.25
N PRO A 580 -19.37 5.92 21.55
CA PRO A 580 -19.49 6.11 20.11
C PRO A 580 -19.62 7.61 19.78
N PRO A 581 -19.13 8.05 18.61
CA PRO A 581 -19.24 9.44 18.19
C PRO A 581 -20.70 9.86 18.02
N LYS A 582 -21.08 10.98 18.65
CA LYS A 582 -22.45 11.50 18.56
C LYS A 582 -22.54 12.64 17.54
N LYS A 583 -23.49 12.54 16.62
CA LYS A 583 -23.84 13.61 15.66
C LYS A 583 -24.12 14.95 16.36
N SER A 584 -24.79 14.93 17.51
CA SER A 584 -25.04 16.11 18.36
C SER A 584 -23.75 16.85 18.72
N ASP A 585 -22.71 16.11 19.08
CA ASP A 585 -21.49 16.63 19.68
C ASP A 585 -20.57 17.17 18.59
N TYR A 586 -20.51 16.48 17.44
CA TYR A 586 -19.90 17.00 16.21
C TYR A 586 -20.55 18.33 15.77
N LEU A 587 -21.88 18.39 15.67
CA LEU A 587 -22.59 19.60 15.23
C LEU A 587 -22.45 20.76 16.23
N LYS A 588 -22.48 20.48 17.53
CA LYS A 588 -22.20 21.47 18.60
C LYS A 588 -20.78 22.03 18.48
N ASN A 589 -19.79 21.16 18.32
CA ASN A 589 -18.38 21.54 18.19
C ASN A 589 -18.10 22.32 16.90
N LEU A 590 -18.72 21.92 15.79
CA LEU A 590 -18.62 22.61 14.51
C LEU A 590 -19.21 24.03 14.60
N ARG A 591 -20.43 24.17 15.15
CA ARG A 591 -21.06 25.48 15.37
C ARG A 591 -20.18 26.38 16.24
N TYR A 592 -19.67 25.86 17.37
CA TYR A 592 -18.79 26.59 18.28
C TYR A 592 -17.53 27.13 17.57
N ILE A 593 -16.99 26.45 16.55
CA ILE A 593 -15.90 26.98 15.73
C ILE A 593 -16.36 28.01 14.70
N GLN A 594 -17.50 27.77 14.03
CA GLN A 594 -18.05 28.72 13.05
C GLN A 594 -18.38 30.07 13.71
N GLU A 595 -18.80 30.07 14.98
CA GLU A 595 -19.05 31.24 15.83
C GLU A 595 -17.76 31.88 16.41
N SER A 596 -16.57 31.62 15.86
CA SER A 596 -15.31 32.21 16.35
C SER A 596 -15.19 33.69 15.95
N PRO A 597 -15.17 34.65 16.89
CA PRO A 597 -15.21 36.08 16.56
C PRO A 597 -13.87 36.63 16.03
N ASN A 598 -12.74 35.95 16.30
CA ASN A 598 -11.40 36.39 15.89
C ASN A 598 -10.41 35.21 15.79
N PRO A 599 -9.24 35.39 15.14
CA PRO A 599 -8.26 34.32 14.93
C PRO A 599 -7.79 33.63 16.21
N SER A 600 -7.59 34.37 17.30
CA SER A 600 -7.15 33.83 18.59
C SER A 600 -8.18 32.90 19.22
N GLN A 601 -9.47 33.26 19.16
CA GLN A 601 -10.56 32.39 19.61
C GLN A 601 -10.70 31.17 18.71
N TYR A 602 -10.61 31.33 17.38
CA TYR A 602 -10.58 30.20 16.45
C TYR A 602 -9.43 29.22 16.77
N ARG A 603 -8.23 29.72 17.05
CA ARG A 603 -7.08 28.89 17.47
C ARG A 603 -7.38 28.09 18.74
N LYS A 604 -8.00 28.70 19.75
CA LYS A 604 -8.43 27.98 20.97
C LYS A 604 -9.47 26.91 20.64
N ARG A 605 -10.57 27.28 19.98
CA ARG A 605 -11.72 26.42 19.74
C ARG A 605 -11.40 25.21 18.85
N ARG A 606 -10.53 25.37 17.84
CA ARG A 606 -10.09 24.25 16.97
C ARG A 606 -9.23 23.22 17.72
N LEU A 607 -8.41 23.67 18.68
CA LEU A 607 -7.58 22.77 19.50
C LEU A 607 -8.42 22.03 20.55
N GLU A 608 -9.46 22.69 21.07
CA GLU A 608 -10.40 22.16 22.07
C GLU A 608 -11.34 21.08 21.49
N THR A 609 -11.83 21.28 20.26
CA THR A 609 -12.84 20.43 19.60
C THR A 609 -12.27 19.40 18.60
N GLY A 610 -11.06 19.62 18.09
CA GLY A 610 -10.47 18.79 17.03
C GLY A 610 -10.89 19.13 15.60
N ILE A 611 -11.70 20.16 15.36
CA ILE A 611 -12.20 20.52 14.03
C ILE A 611 -11.53 21.82 13.53
N VAL A 612 -11.15 21.86 12.26
CA VAL A 612 -10.53 23.00 11.54
C VAL A 612 -11.57 23.72 10.68
N LYS A 613 -12.41 22.96 9.98
CA LYS A 613 -13.45 23.41 9.03
C LYS A 613 -14.55 22.35 8.89
N PRO A 614 -15.77 22.66 8.43
CA PRO A 614 -16.71 21.63 8.00
C PRO A 614 -16.13 20.85 6.80
N SER A 615 -16.47 19.57 6.67
CA SER A 615 -16.12 18.81 5.46
C SER A 615 -17.01 19.24 4.30
N ILE A 616 -16.41 19.41 3.11
CA ILE A 616 -17.13 19.64 1.86
C ILE A 616 -18.18 18.55 1.56
N LEU A 617 -17.99 17.32 2.07
CA LEU A 617 -18.96 16.23 1.89
C LEU A 617 -20.30 16.48 2.60
N SER A 618 -20.37 17.39 3.57
CA SER A 618 -21.64 17.82 4.20
C SER A 618 -22.53 18.67 3.28
N GLY A 619 -22.06 18.98 2.06
CA GLY A 619 -22.86 19.53 0.98
C GLY A 619 -23.54 18.48 0.07
N LEU A 620 -23.23 17.18 0.23
CA LEU A 620 -23.83 16.13 -0.59
C LEU A 620 -25.23 15.75 -0.09
N PRO A 621 -26.25 15.67 -0.96
CA PRO A 621 -27.59 15.23 -0.58
C PRO A 621 -27.69 13.79 -0.05
N ARG A 622 -26.84 12.86 -0.53
CA ARG A 622 -26.92 11.42 -0.20
C ARG A 622 -25.55 10.83 0.17
N VAL A 623 -25.26 10.82 1.48
CA VAL A 623 -23.98 10.41 2.07
C VAL A 623 -24.20 9.82 3.47
N LEU A 624 -23.29 8.97 3.99
CA LEU A 624 -23.28 8.65 5.43
C LEU A 624 -23.01 9.91 6.27
N GLU A 625 -23.33 9.88 7.57
CA GLU A 625 -23.08 11.04 8.45
C GLU A 625 -21.60 11.41 8.51
N MET A 626 -21.30 12.67 8.84
CA MET A 626 -19.91 13.17 8.88
C MET A 626 -19.03 12.48 9.95
N THR A 627 -19.64 11.75 10.88
CA THR A 627 -18.97 10.88 11.86
C THR A 627 -18.77 9.43 11.37
N GLU A 628 -19.29 9.07 10.20
CA GLU A 628 -19.38 7.68 9.69
C GLU A 628 -18.73 7.52 8.31
N VAL A 629 -18.91 8.50 7.40
CA VAL A 629 -18.35 8.50 6.04
C VAL A 629 -16.82 8.38 6.00
N PHE A 630 -16.11 8.71 7.09
CA PHE A 630 -14.65 8.60 7.20
C PHE A 630 -14.22 7.35 8.00
N PRO A 631 -13.90 6.21 7.35
CA PRO A 631 -13.31 5.06 8.01
C PRO A 631 -11.81 5.25 8.28
N LEU A 632 -11.21 4.33 9.04
CA LEU A 632 -9.77 4.23 9.22
C LEU A 632 -9.13 3.45 8.06
N ASP A 633 -8.05 3.98 7.50
CA ASP A 633 -7.23 3.23 6.56
C ASP A 633 -6.31 2.24 7.29
N VAL A 634 -6.69 0.95 7.28
CA VAL A 634 -5.86 -0.12 7.85
C VAL A 634 -4.52 -0.28 7.12
N MET A 635 -4.38 0.18 5.86
CA MET A 635 -3.10 0.12 5.14
C MET A 635 -2.07 1.01 5.82
N HIS A 636 -2.24 2.34 5.85
CA HIS A 636 -1.27 3.22 6.51
C HIS A 636 -1.14 2.93 8.01
N ALA A 637 -2.25 2.67 8.71
CA ALA A 637 -2.23 2.38 10.14
C ALA A 637 -1.34 1.17 10.49
N VAL A 638 -1.64 0.01 9.89
CA VAL A 638 -1.04 -1.27 10.28
C VAL A 638 0.20 -1.61 9.45
N ALA A 639 0.23 -1.26 8.17
CA ALA A 639 1.32 -1.62 7.26
C ALA A 639 2.45 -0.58 7.20
N LEU A 640 2.32 0.60 7.83
CA LEU A 640 3.37 1.62 7.83
C LEU A 640 3.62 2.20 9.23
N ASN A 641 2.60 2.82 9.83
CA ASN A 641 2.79 3.72 10.97
C ASN A 641 3.13 2.97 12.27
N ILE A 642 2.40 1.88 12.58
CA ILE A 642 2.69 1.06 13.76
C ILE A 642 4.06 0.33 13.64
N PRO A 643 4.39 -0.34 12.52
CA PRO A 643 5.71 -0.94 12.28
C PRO A 643 6.89 0.03 12.47
N ASP A 644 6.86 1.22 11.86
CA ASP A 644 7.96 2.17 12.02
C ASP A 644 8.06 2.68 13.46
N HIS A 645 6.93 3.05 14.08
CA HIS A 645 6.94 3.60 15.44
C HIS A 645 7.47 2.62 16.47
N LEU A 646 7.05 1.35 16.42
CA LEU A 646 7.58 0.30 17.31
C LEU A 646 9.07 0.08 17.12
N LEU A 647 9.55 0.02 15.88
CA LEU A 647 10.99 -0.13 15.62
C LEU A 647 11.78 1.13 15.93
N SER A 648 11.19 2.32 15.81
CA SER A 648 11.79 3.59 16.24
C SER A 648 11.99 3.63 17.76
N ILE A 649 11.07 3.03 18.52
CA ILE A 649 11.18 2.79 19.97
C ILE A 649 12.24 1.71 20.27
N TRP A 650 12.15 0.51 19.67
CA TRP A 650 13.08 -0.59 19.94
C TRP A 650 14.52 -0.34 19.47
N ARG A 651 14.73 0.50 18.47
CA ARG A 651 16.08 1.00 18.08
C ARG A 651 16.56 2.14 18.98
N GLY A 652 15.68 2.76 19.76
CA GLY A 652 15.96 3.96 20.55
C GLY A 652 16.26 5.19 19.71
N VAL A 653 15.73 5.28 18.48
CA VAL A 653 15.93 6.44 17.58
C VAL A 653 14.85 7.51 17.73
N ILE A 654 13.73 7.22 18.39
CA ILE A 654 12.75 8.24 18.82
C ILE A 654 13.42 9.34 19.69
N PRO A 655 12.95 10.60 19.66
CA PRO A 655 13.47 11.66 20.53
C PRO A 655 13.41 11.30 22.02
N CYS A 656 14.38 11.81 22.80
CA CYS A 656 14.48 11.60 24.24
C CYS A 656 14.66 12.96 24.90
N ASP A 657 13.59 13.43 25.54
CA ASP A 657 13.53 14.80 26.06
C ASP A 657 13.88 14.80 27.55
N LYS A 658 14.68 15.77 27.98
CA LYS A 658 15.05 15.92 29.40
C LYS A 658 13.79 16.02 30.27
N PRO A 659 13.75 15.38 31.44
CA PRO A 659 14.85 14.70 32.14
C PRO A 659 15.00 13.20 31.82
N ASP A 660 14.32 12.65 30.81
CA ASP A 660 14.44 11.21 30.48
C ASP A 660 15.79 10.88 29.81
N SER A 661 16.20 9.61 29.88
CA SER A 661 17.46 9.12 29.33
C SER A 661 17.29 7.79 28.58
N LYS A 662 17.95 7.67 27.42
CA LYS A 662 18.02 6.44 26.62
C LYS A 662 18.76 5.28 27.30
N SER A 663 19.37 5.50 28.47
CA SER A 663 19.89 4.44 29.35
C SER A 663 18.79 3.73 30.15
N LEU A 664 17.67 4.41 30.43
CA LEU A 664 16.50 3.86 31.14
C LEU A 664 15.55 3.09 30.21
N TRP A 665 15.91 2.95 28.93
CA TRP A 665 15.08 2.35 27.88
C TRP A 665 15.50 0.89 27.66
N ASP A 666 15.09 0.00 28.56
CA ASP A 666 15.29 -1.45 28.46
C ASP A 666 14.65 -2.09 27.21
N PHE A 667 13.61 -1.46 26.65
CA PHE A 667 13.04 -1.79 25.35
C PHE A 667 13.94 -1.47 24.15
N ALA A 668 14.91 -0.55 24.29
CA ALA A 668 15.68 -0.02 23.17
C ALA A 668 16.89 -0.92 22.82
N VAL A 669 16.60 -2.18 22.48
CA VAL A 669 17.56 -3.28 22.29
C VAL A 669 18.16 -3.38 20.87
N LEU A 670 17.50 -2.86 19.84
CA LEU A 670 17.92 -2.96 18.43
C LEU A 670 18.92 -1.87 18.06
N LYS A 671 20.08 -1.90 18.73
CA LYS A 671 21.21 -0.98 18.54
C LYS A 671 22.42 -1.70 17.95
N GLY A 672 23.38 -0.92 17.40
CA GLY A 672 24.74 -1.37 17.08
C GLY A 672 24.84 -2.68 16.27
N SER A 673 25.61 -3.64 16.80
CA SER A 673 25.81 -4.96 16.21
C SER A 673 24.54 -5.83 16.22
N ARG A 674 23.71 -5.75 17.28
CA ARG A 674 22.44 -6.50 17.39
C ARG A 674 21.48 -6.12 16.26
N TRP A 675 21.39 -4.83 15.92
CA TRP A 675 20.60 -4.37 14.77
C TRP A 675 21.15 -4.89 13.43
N LYS A 676 22.47 -4.91 13.25
CA LYS A 676 23.12 -5.47 12.03
C LYS A 676 22.86 -6.99 11.91
N LYS A 677 22.96 -7.74 13.01
CA LYS A 677 22.59 -9.18 13.08
C LYS A 677 21.11 -9.39 12.73
N HIS A 678 20.20 -8.69 13.40
CA HIS A 678 18.75 -8.76 13.17
C HIS A 678 18.40 -8.44 11.72
N GLY A 679 18.94 -7.36 11.15
CA GLY A 679 18.70 -7.00 9.76
C GLY A 679 19.20 -8.06 8.76
N LYS A 680 20.27 -8.79 9.09
CA LYS A 680 20.70 -9.96 8.30
C LYS A 680 19.74 -11.14 8.45
N LEU A 681 19.30 -11.48 9.67
CA LEU A 681 18.32 -12.54 9.92
C LEU A 681 17.06 -12.38 9.05
N ILE A 682 16.49 -11.16 8.99
CA ILE A 682 15.33 -10.87 8.12
C ILE A 682 15.64 -11.15 6.65
N ALA A 683 16.79 -10.70 6.14
CA ALA A 683 17.17 -10.89 4.74
C ALA A 683 17.48 -12.36 4.39
N ASP A 684 17.96 -13.14 5.36
CA ASP A 684 18.23 -14.57 5.18
C ASP A 684 16.93 -15.40 5.10
N THR A 685 15.77 -14.87 5.49
CA THR A 685 14.46 -15.53 5.28
C THR A 685 14.05 -15.60 3.80
N LYS A 686 14.64 -14.79 2.92
CA LYS A 686 14.26 -14.68 1.49
C LYS A 686 14.00 -16.02 0.78
N PRO A 687 14.84 -17.07 0.92
CA PRO A 687 14.64 -18.33 0.19
C PRO A 687 13.40 -19.12 0.63
N TYR A 688 12.88 -18.86 1.83
CA TYR A 688 11.75 -19.57 2.43
C TYR A 688 10.40 -18.87 2.22
N LEU A 689 10.41 -17.67 1.63
CA LEU A 689 9.23 -16.90 1.28
C LEU A 689 8.82 -17.23 -0.17
N PRO A 690 7.64 -17.84 -0.44
CA PRO A 690 7.23 -18.27 -1.77
C PRO A 690 6.99 -17.08 -2.71
N GLY A 691 6.92 -17.32 -4.03
CA GLY A 691 6.68 -16.28 -5.05
C GLY A 691 5.47 -15.40 -4.75
N SER A 692 4.32 -16.04 -4.47
CA SER A 692 3.05 -15.43 -4.06
C SER A 692 3.08 -14.51 -2.83
N PHE A 693 4.17 -14.45 -2.06
CA PHE A 693 4.37 -13.41 -1.03
C PHE A 693 4.88 -12.08 -1.63
N ASP A 694 4.76 -11.89 -2.94
CA ASP A 694 5.21 -10.71 -3.69
C ASP A 694 6.73 -10.49 -3.55
N ARG A 695 7.17 -9.27 -3.25
CA ARG A 695 8.58 -9.00 -2.97
C ARG A 695 8.89 -9.38 -1.52
N VAL A 696 10.18 -9.55 -1.20
CA VAL A 696 10.61 -9.97 0.16
C VAL A 696 11.11 -8.79 0.99
N PRO A 697 10.98 -8.84 2.34
CA PRO A 697 11.62 -7.90 3.25
C PRO A 697 13.12 -7.72 2.97
N ARG A 698 13.53 -6.56 2.45
CA ARG A 698 14.95 -6.19 2.32
C ARG A 698 15.56 -6.07 3.72
N ASN A 699 16.87 -6.31 3.86
CA ASN A 699 17.60 -6.13 5.14
C ASN A 699 17.25 -4.76 5.78
N PRO A 700 16.46 -4.69 6.87
CA PRO A 700 15.94 -3.43 7.38
C PRO A 700 17.07 -2.54 7.90
N ALA A 701 18.11 -3.12 8.51
CA ALA A 701 19.31 -2.40 8.95
C ALA A 701 20.13 -1.75 7.81
N LYS A 702 19.86 -2.11 6.55
CA LYS A 702 20.44 -1.48 5.34
C LYS A 702 19.44 -0.67 4.51
N LYS A 703 18.12 -0.81 4.74
CA LYS A 703 17.09 -0.32 3.80
C LYS A 703 15.84 0.34 4.40
N ILE A 704 15.60 0.26 5.71
CA ILE A 704 14.43 0.89 6.37
C ILE A 704 14.32 2.39 6.03
N ASN A 705 15.41 3.13 6.22
CA ASN A 705 15.53 4.56 5.90
C ASN A 705 15.32 4.92 4.40
N SER A 706 15.41 3.95 3.49
CA SER A 706 15.39 4.16 2.04
C SER A 706 14.03 3.83 1.39
N GLY A 707 12.94 4.04 2.13
CA GLY A 707 11.58 3.69 1.73
C GLY A 707 11.33 2.19 1.78
N TYR A 708 10.98 1.68 2.97
CA TYR A 708 10.37 0.35 3.17
C TYR A 708 8.88 0.40 2.75
N LYS A 709 8.37 -0.61 2.03
CA LYS A 709 6.97 -0.58 1.53
C LYS A 709 5.96 -1.21 2.51
N ALA A 710 4.68 -0.89 2.35
CA ALA A 710 3.59 -1.39 3.19
C ALA A 710 3.55 -2.94 3.30
N TRP A 711 3.55 -3.67 2.19
CA TRP A 711 3.62 -5.14 2.19
C TRP A 711 4.92 -5.67 2.83
N GLU A 712 6.01 -4.91 2.75
CA GLU A 712 7.35 -5.27 3.24
C GLU A 712 7.40 -5.22 4.76
N TRP A 713 6.74 -4.21 5.31
CA TRP A 713 6.43 -4.09 6.73
C TRP A 713 5.46 -5.16 7.22
N LEU A 714 4.41 -5.49 6.47
CA LEU A 714 3.45 -6.53 6.87
C LEU A 714 4.14 -7.90 7.02
N LEU A 715 4.92 -8.30 6.03
CA LEU A 715 5.69 -9.55 6.10
C LEU A 715 6.73 -9.52 7.22
N TYR A 716 7.48 -8.43 7.38
CA TYR A 716 8.49 -8.33 8.44
C TYR A 716 7.86 -8.37 9.85
N VAL A 717 6.84 -7.56 10.13
CA VAL A 717 6.33 -7.37 11.49
C VAL A 717 5.21 -8.35 11.85
N PHE A 718 4.30 -8.71 10.93
CA PHE A 718 3.14 -9.54 11.28
C PHE A 718 3.25 -11.01 10.83
N ALA A 719 4.03 -11.31 9.78
CA ALA A 719 4.35 -12.70 9.42
C ALA A 719 5.59 -13.21 10.17
N LEU A 720 6.77 -12.61 9.95
CA LEU A 720 8.05 -13.04 10.52
C LEU A 720 8.25 -12.63 12.00
N GLY A 721 7.60 -11.54 12.41
CA GLY A 721 7.80 -10.86 13.68
C GLY A 721 7.84 -11.76 14.93
N PRO A 722 6.85 -12.63 15.18
CA PRO A 722 6.82 -13.47 16.38
C PRO A 722 8.05 -14.37 16.57
N ALA A 723 8.68 -14.83 15.49
CA ALA A 723 9.92 -15.61 15.58
C ALA A 723 11.15 -14.72 15.77
N VAL A 724 11.27 -13.66 14.95
CA VAL A 724 12.48 -12.83 14.89
C VAL A 724 12.59 -11.81 16.02
N PHE A 725 11.48 -11.39 16.63
CA PHE A 725 11.50 -10.48 17.78
C PHE A 725 11.64 -11.20 19.13
N ARG A 726 11.28 -12.49 19.21
CA ARG A 726 11.46 -13.34 20.41
C ARG A 726 12.91 -13.34 20.91
N VAL A 727 13.87 -13.41 19.99
CA VAL A 727 15.31 -13.47 20.29
C VAL A 727 15.96 -12.10 20.56
N VAL A 728 15.19 -11.01 20.52
CA VAL A 728 15.70 -9.64 20.76
C VAL A 728 14.96 -8.85 21.83
N LEU A 729 13.63 -8.98 21.95
CA LEU A 729 12.82 -8.24 22.92
C LEU A 729 12.77 -8.91 24.30
N PRO A 730 12.91 -8.17 25.41
CA PRO A 730 12.58 -8.65 26.75
C PRO A 730 11.11 -9.10 26.84
N GLN A 731 10.83 -10.14 27.64
CA GLN A 731 9.56 -10.89 27.65
C GLN A 731 8.30 -10.00 27.72
N LYS A 732 8.27 -8.98 28.59
CA LYS A 732 7.12 -8.06 28.71
C LYS A 732 6.81 -7.29 27.43
N TYR A 733 7.83 -6.92 26.65
CA TYR A 733 7.69 -6.25 25.35
C TYR A 733 7.33 -7.23 24.23
N PHE A 734 7.84 -8.46 24.31
CA PHE A 734 7.48 -9.54 23.37
C PHE A 734 6.00 -9.95 23.53
N LEU A 735 5.53 -10.20 24.76
CA LEU A 735 4.13 -10.56 25.04
C LEU A 735 3.15 -9.48 24.59
N ASN A 736 3.45 -8.20 24.89
CA ASN A 736 2.67 -7.07 24.42
C ASN A 736 2.63 -7.03 22.88
N PHE A 737 3.79 -7.17 22.22
CA PHE A 737 3.86 -7.28 20.76
C PHE A 737 3.05 -8.47 20.18
N CYS A 738 3.03 -9.62 20.84
CA CYS A 738 2.20 -10.76 20.45
C CYS A 738 0.70 -10.43 20.48
N ARG A 739 0.20 -9.64 21.45
CA ARG A 739 -1.21 -9.19 21.46
C ARG A 739 -1.58 -8.36 20.23
N LEU A 740 -0.67 -7.48 19.81
CA LEU A 740 -0.82 -6.70 18.58
C LEU A 740 -0.87 -7.62 17.35
N VAL A 741 0.06 -8.58 17.24
CA VAL A 741 0.09 -9.52 16.11
C VAL A 741 -1.16 -10.39 16.06
N PHE A 742 -1.64 -10.90 17.20
CA PHE A 742 -2.88 -11.68 17.29
C PHE A 742 -4.08 -10.89 16.73
N GLY A 743 -4.32 -9.69 17.25
CA GLY A 743 -5.45 -8.86 16.82
C GLY A 743 -5.34 -8.41 15.37
N VAL A 744 -4.14 -8.05 14.90
CA VAL A 744 -3.91 -7.65 13.50
C VAL A 744 -4.09 -8.81 12.53
N ARG A 745 -3.58 -10.01 12.84
CA ARG A 745 -3.74 -11.18 11.95
C ARG A 745 -5.20 -11.53 11.73
N ILE A 746 -6.04 -11.43 12.77
CA ILE A 746 -7.49 -11.61 12.65
C ILE A 746 -8.11 -10.53 11.74
N LEU A 747 -7.82 -9.25 11.98
CA LEU A 747 -8.39 -8.13 11.22
C LEU A 747 -7.93 -8.04 9.75
N GLN A 748 -6.96 -8.86 9.35
CA GLN A 748 -6.49 -9.01 7.97
C GLN A 748 -7.07 -10.24 7.26
N GLN A 749 -7.92 -11.04 7.92
CA GLN A 749 -8.64 -12.14 7.26
C GLN A 749 -9.74 -11.57 6.35
N ARG A 750 -9.99 -12.25 5.22
CA ARG A 750 -11.04 -11.88 4.24
C ARG A 750 -12.45 -12.11 4.81
N ARG A 751 -12.59 -13.13 5.66
CA ARG A 751 -13.77 -13.42 6.48
C ARG A 751 -13.35 -13.40 7.94
N ILE A 752 -14.18 -12.81 8.80
CA ILE A 752 -13.88 -12.72 10.25
C ILE A 752 -15.13 -13.15 11.01
N SER A 753 -15.03 -14.19 11.85
CA SER A 753 -16.15 -14.56 12.72
C SER A 753 -16.33 -13.54 13.86
N ARG A 754 -17.57 -13.42 14.37
CA ARG A 754 -17.91 -12.55 15.50
C ARG A 754 -17.01 -12.80 16.72
N THR A 755 -16.72 -14.06 17.02
CA THR A 755 -15.88 -14.47 18.16
C THR A 755 -14.46 -13.95 17.98
N GLN A 756 -13.82 -14.25 16.85
CA GLN A 756 -12.48 -13.75 16.53
C GLN A 756 -12.42 -12.21 16.56
N LEU A 757 -13.44 -11.53 16.05
CA LEU A 757 -13.49 -10.07 16.03
C LEU A 757 -13.55 -9.46 17.45
N LEU A 758 -14.32 -10.08 18.35
CA LEU A 758 -14.37 -9.71 19.77
C LEU A 758 -13.07 -10.03 20.52
N GLU A 759 -12.35 -11.09 20.13
CA GLU A 759 -11.03 -11.44 20.67
C GLU A 759 -9.94 -10.48 20.18
N ALA A 760 -9.95 -10.13 18.89
CA ALA A 760 -9.08 -9.11 18.32
C ALA A 760 -9.28 -7.75 18.99
N HIS A 761 -10.53 -7.33 19.22
CA HIS A 761 -10.82 -6.09 19.96
C HIS A 761 -10.20 -6.10 21.36
N ARG A 762 -10.48 -7.15 22.15
CA ARG A 762 -9.92 -7.33 23.51
C ARG A 762 -8.39 -7.32 23.50
N SER A 763 -7.76 -8.02 22.57
CA SER A 763 -6.30 -8.09 22.44
C SER A 763 -5.68 -6.74 22.07
N LEU A 764 -6.31 -5.96 21.18
CA LEU A 764 -5.81 -4.64 20.77
C LEU A 764 -6.04 -3.55 21.83
N VAL A 765 -7.15 -3.57 22.56
CA VAL A 765 -7.36 -2.68 23.72
C VAL A 765 -6.32 -2.98 24.81
N GLN A 766 -6.15 -4.27 25.16
CA GLN A 766 -5.13 -4.70 26.12
C GLN A 766 -3.72 -4.32 25.68
N PHE A 767 -3.40 -4.45 24.38
CA PHE A 767 -2.11 -4.01 23.83
C PHE A 767 -1.84 -2.52 24.13
N VAL A 768 -2.82 -1.64 23.89
CA VAL A 768 -2.65 -0.19 24.11
C VAL A 768 -2.51 0.12 25.60
N MET A 769 -3.33 -0.48 26.48
CA MET A 769 -3.26 -0.28 27.93
C MET A 769 -1.93 -0.75 28.52
N GLU A 770 -1.44 -1.90 28.08
CA GLU A 770 -0.09 -2.38 28.42
C GLU A 770 1.00 -1.47 27.84
N PHE A 771 0.86 -0.99 26.61
CA PHE A 771 1.82 -0.10 25.97
C PHE A 771 1.99 1.22 26.76
N GLU A 772 0.88 1.81 27.24
CA GLU A 772 0.93 2.96 28.15
C GLU A 772 1.69 2.62 29.45
N SER A 773 1.47 1.43 29.98
CA SER A 773 2.07 0.96 31.23
C SER A 773 3.57 0.68 31.11
N ILE A 774 4.02 0.04 30.01
CA ILE A 774 5.40 -0.46 29.88
C ILE A 774 6.34 0.46 29.11
N TYR A 775 5.88 1.26 28.15
CA TYR A 775 6.73 2.20 27.41
C TYR A 775 6.61 3.64 27.92
N TYR A 776 5.38 4.15 28.05
CA TYR A 776 5.11 5.53 28.46
C TYR A 776 5.29 5.75 29.97
N GLN A 777 4.87 4.78 30.80
CA GLN A 777 5.15 4.74 32.24
C GLN A 777 4.66 5.99 33.01
N ARG A 778 3.65 6.71 32.50
CA ARG A 778 3.18 8.02 32.99
C ARG A 778 4.23 9.15 33.00
N ILE A 779 5.36 8.97 32.31
CA ILE A 779 6.48 9.95 32.29
C ILE A 779 6.14 11.10 31.32
N PRO A 780 6.06 12.37 31.76
CA PRO A 780 5.62 13.48 30.91
C PRO A 780 6.45 13.67 29.63
N SER A 781 7.77 13.51 29.71
CA SER A 781 8.69 13.60 28.57
C SER A 781 8.54 12.45 27.57
N ARG A 782 7.84 11.36 27.90
CA ARG A 782 7.53 10.22 27.02
C ARG A 782 6.13 10.27 26.38
N LEU A 783 5.35 11.34 26.58
CA LEU A 783 4.01 11.48 25.99
C LEU A 783 3.98 11.23 24.46
N HIS A 784 5.06 11.59 23.74
CA HIS A 784 5.19 11.38 22.30
C HIS A 784 5.36 9.91 21.86
N PHE A 785 5.50 8.97 22.80
CA PHE A 785 5.40 7.53 22.51
C PHE A 785 3.95 7.14 22.20
N LEU A 786 2.95 7.91 22.67
CA LEU A 786 1.53 7.63 22.46
C LEU A 786 1.04 8.38 21.22
N ARG A 787 1.57 7.98 20.05
CA ARG A 787 1.13 8.48 18.74
C ARG A 787 -0.31 8.05 18.43
N GLN A 788 -0.98 8.81 17.57
CA GLN A 788 -2.34 8.50 17.11
C GLN A 788 -2.45 7.10 16.46
N CYS A 789 -1.37 6.59 15.84
CA CYS A 789 -1.30 5.25 15.28
C CYS A 789 -1.40 4.12 16.33
N ILE A 790 -1.06 4.37 17.59
CA ILE A 790 -1.30 3.42 18.70
C ILE A 790 -2.78 3.48 19.12
N HIS A 791 -3.34 4.68 19.35
CA HIS A 791 -4.73 4.81 19.80
C HIS A 791 -5.76 4.23 18.81
N ILE A 792 -5.56 4.36 17.49
CA ILE A 792 -6.53 3.85 16.51
C ILE A 792 -6.75 2.33 16.55
N LEU A 793 -5.84 1.56 17.17
CA LEU A 793 -5.99 0.12 17.36
C LEU A 793 -7.25 -0.28 18.12
N VAL A 794 -7.71 0.54 19.08
CA VAL A 794 -8.93 0.24 19.84
C VAL A 794 -10.20 0.30 18.95
N HIS A 795 -10.13 1.04 17.83
CA HIS A 795 -11.25 1.27 16.92
C HIS A 795 -11.30 0.32 15.73
N LEU A 796 -10.21 -0.37 15.38
CA LEU A 796 -10.15 -1.18 14.15
C LEU A 796 -11.17 -2.34 14.15
N ALA A 797 -11.37 -3.01 15.29
CA ALA A 797 -12.35 -4.09 15.41
C ALA A 797 -13.81 -3.58 15.51
N PRO A 798 -14.13 -2.54 16.31
CA PRO A 798 -15.42 -1.85 16.25
C PRO A 798 -15.82 -1.39 14.84
N GLU A 799 -14.86 -0.98 14.01
CA GLU A 799 -15.15 -0.54 12.64
C GLU A 799 -15.57 -1.67 11.69
N VAL A 800 -15.18 -2.92 11.94
CA VAL A 800 -15.66 -4.08 11.16
C VAL A 800 -17.14 -4.35 11.41
N PHE A 801 -17.63 -4.17 12.64
CA PHE A 801 -19.08 -4.21 12.92
C PHE A 801 -19.82 -3.07 12.20
N ARG A 802 -19.18 -1.90 12.07
CA ARG A 802 -19.78 -0.68 11.51
C ARG A 802 -19.89 -0.68 9.98
N VAL A 803 -18.82 -1.07 9.27
CA VAL A 803 -18.70 -0.97 7.80
C VAL A 803 -18.05 -2.19 7.13
N GLY A 804 -17.86 -3.30 7.84
CA GLY A 804 -17.25 -4.53 7.31
C GLY A 804 -15.71 -4.52 7.29
N PRO A 805 -15.07 -5.59 6.78
CA PRO A 805 -13.62 -5.80 6.89
C PRO A 805 -12.76 -4.69 6.26
N GLY A 806 -11.82 -4.12 7.03
CA GLY A 806 -11.00 -2.96 6.63
C GLY A 806 -10.13 -3.15 5.38
N GLY A 807 -9.82 -4.39 5.01
CA GLY A 807 -9.15 -4.70 3.74
C GLY A 807 -9.91 -4.23 2.49
N LEU A 808 -11.23 -3.98 2.60
CA LEU A 808 -12.13 -3.72 1.49
C LEU A 808 -12.34 -2.23 1.14
N TYR A 809 -11.87 -1.31 1.99
CA TYR A 809 -11.95 0.14 1.78
C TYR A 809 -10.65 0.90 2.16
N SER A 810 -9.55 0.17 2.32
CA SER A 810 -8.21 0.73 2.57
C SER A 810 -7.51 1.18 1.27
N GLN A 811 -6.45 1.98 1.37
CA GLN A 811 -5.84 2.68 0.22
C GLN A 811 -5.16 1.77 -0.84
N TRP A 812 -5.10 0.45 -0.65
CA TRP A 812 -4.51 -0.51 -1.60
C TRP A 812 -4.99 -0.34 -3.05
N THR A 813 -6.30 -0.13 -3.27
CA THR A 813 -6.87 0.01 -4.60
C THR A 813 -6.43 1.31 -5.29
N LEU A 814 -6.26 2.39 -4.54
CA LEU A 814 -5.76 3.66 -5.06
C LEU A 814 -4.25 3.61 -5.33
N GLU A 815 -3.44 3.12 -4.38
CA GLU A 815 -1.99 2.89 -4.59
C GLU A 815 -1.72 1.97 -5.79
N ARG A 816 -2.49 0.90 -5.95
CA ARG A 816 -2.41 0.03 -7.14
C ARG A 816 -2.84 0.77 -8.41
N THR A 817 -3.87 1.61 -8.35
CA THR A 817 -4.30 2.42 -9.50
C THR A 817 -3.23 3.43 -9.91
N ILE A 818 -2.66 4.16 -8.95
CA ILE A 818 -1.50 5.04 -9.13
C ILE A 818 -0.36 4.28 -9.81
N GLY A 819 0.02 3.11 -9.28
CA GLY A 819 1.04 2.25 -9.90
C GLY A 819 0.76 1.91 -11.37
N ASN A 820 -0.46 1.46 -11.69
CA ASN A 820 -0.89 1.12 -13.06
C ASN A 820 -0.90 2.34 -14.02
N LEU A 821 -1.15 3.55 -13.52
CA LEU A 821 -1.12 4.77 -14.31
C LEU A 821 0.32 5.27 -14.53
N VAL A 822 1.16 5.19 -13.49
CA VAL A 822 2.57 5.63 -13.52
C VAL A 822 3.43 4.72 -14.41
N GLU A 823 3.17 3.41 -14.40
CA GLU A 823 3.84 2.43 -15.28
C GLU A 823 3.65 2.74 -16.78
N GLN A 824 2.56 3.40 -17.15
CA GLN A 824 2.26 3.78 -18.54
C GLN A 824 2.92 5.13 -18.94
N ILE A 825 3.60 5.84 -18.04
CA ILE A 825 4.26 7.12 -18.33
C ILE A 825 5.55 6.89 -19.14
N ARG A 826 5.49 7.20 -20.44
CA ARG A 826 6.65 7.17 -21.36
C ARG A 826 7.21 8.55 -21.71
N GLN A 827 6.44 9.63 -21.50
CA GLN A 827 6.88 10.99 -21.79
C GLN A 827 7.26 11.74 -20.50
N HIS A 828 8.57 11.83 -20.24
CA HIS A 828 9.11 12.43 -19.00
C HIS A 828 9.22 13.96 -19.00
N ILE A 829 8.71 14.64 -20.04
CA ILE A 829 8.71 16.11 -20.18
C ILE A 829 7.38 16.69 -19.67
N THR A 830 6.26 16.32 -20.30
CA THR A 830 4.90 16.82 -20.02
C THR A 830 4.13 15.87 -19.08
N VAL A 831 4.82 15.35 -18.07
CA VAL A 831 4.43 14.18 -17.25
C VAL A 831 2.97 14.20 -16.79
N PHE A 832 2.52 15.31 -16.20
CA PHE A 832 1.17 15.41 -15.65
C PHE A 832 0.08 15.39 -16.73
N ALA A 833 0.31 16.02 -17.89
CA ALA A 833 -0.63 15.99 -19.00
C ALA A 833 -0.72 14.59 -19.61
N HIS A 834 0.41 13.88 -19.71
CA HIS A 834 0.43 12.49 -20.15
C HIS A 834 -0.29 11.56 -19.14
N LEU A 835 -0.10 11.76 -17.84
CA LEU A 835 -0.84 11.05 -16.78
C LEU A 835 -2.35 11.29 -16.87
N THR A 836 -2.79 12.53 -17.15
CA THR A 836 -4.21 12.85 -17.38
C THR A 836 -4.78 12.12 -18.60
N GLU A 837 -4.09 12.10 -19.74
CA GLU A 837 -4.54 11.35 -20.94
C GLU A 837 -4.56 9.83 -20.70
N ILE A 838 -3.60 9.28 -19.93
CA ILE A 838 -3.63 7.87 -19.50
C ILE A 838 -4.88 7.61 -18.62
N ALA A 839 -5.18 8.49 -17.68
CA ALA A 839 -6.35 8.35 -16.80
C ALA A 839 -7.68 8.49 -17.56
N LEU A 840 -7.80 9.45 -18.48
CA LEU A 840 -8.96 9.60 -19.36
C LEU A 840 -9.15 8.38 -20.28
N ARG A 841 -8.05 7.85 -20.84
CA ARG A 841 -8.06 6.60 -21.61
C ARG A 841 -8.48 5.42 -20.74
N ARG A 842 -8.04 5.35 -19.48
CA ARG A 842 -8.47 4.35 -18.49
C ARG A 842 -9.98 4.41 -18.26
N CYS A 843 -10.57 5.59 -18.03
CA CYS A 843 -12.03 5.73 -17.89
C CYS A 843 -12.77 5.14 -19.10
N ARG A 844 -12.35 5.52 -20.32
CA ARG A 844 -12.97 5.08 -21.58
C ARG A 844 -12.82 3.58 -21.83
N ILE A 845 -11.65 3.00 -21.59
CA ILE A 845 -11.41 1.56 -21.74
C ILE A 845 -12.17 0.77 -20.67
N ASN A 846 -12.23 1.25 -19.43
CA ASN A 846 -12.98 0.62 -18.35
C ASN A 846 -14.49 0.56 -18.67
N ALA A 847 -15.06 1.69 -19.12
CA ALA A 847 -16.43 1.73 -19.62
C ALA A 847 -16.66 0.78 -20.78
N LEU A 848 -15.81 0.80 -21.81
CA LEU A 848 -15.89 -0.14 -22.95
C LEU A 848 -15.86 -1.61 -22.52
N MET A 849 -14.98 -1.99 -21.59
CA MET A 849 -14.82 -3.34 -21.06
C MET A 849 -15.96 -3.80 -20.12
N ALA A 850 -16.79 -2.86 -19.66
CA ALA A 850 -18.03 -3.12 -18.93
C ALA A 850 -19.25 -3.16 -19.87
N MET A 851 -19.25 -2.32 -20.92
CA MET A 851 -20.28 -2.32 -21.96
C MET A 851 -20.22 -3.59 -22.83
N VAL A 852 -19.01 -4.05 -23.16
CA VAL A 852 -18.71 -5.12 -24.13
C VAL A 852 -17.77 -6.14 -23.47
N PRO A 853 -18.29 -7.11 -22.69
CA PRO A 853 -17.45 -8.06 -21.97
C PRO A 853 -16.52 -8.88 -22.86
N GLU A 854 -16.90 -9.13 -24.11
CA GLU A 854 -16.18 -9.93 -25.11
C GLU A 854 -14.96 -9.19 -25.69
N LEU A 855 -14.67 -7.95 -25.28
CA LEU A 855 -13.37 -7.29 -25.50
C LEU A 855 -12.34 -7.62 -24.42
N ASN A 856 -12.75 -8.22 -23.29
CA ASN A 856 -11.79 -8.74 -22.31
C ASN A 856 -11.15 -10.01 -22.89
N PRO A 857 -9.81 -10.11 -23.00
CA PRO A 857 -9.17 -11.32 -23.51
C PRO A 857 -9.48 -12.51 -22.57
N PRO A 858 -9.86 -13.68 -23.10
CA PRO A 858 -10.17 -14.84 -22.26
C PRO A 858 -8.92 -15.28 -21.50
N GLN A 859 -9.06 -15.53 -20.20
CA GLN A 859 -8.03 -16.18 -19.39
C GLN A 859 -7.98 -17.68 -19.73
N ASN A 860 -7.46 -17.98 -20.91
CA ASN A 860 -7.20 -19.35 -21.34
C ASN A 860 -6.20 -19.99 -20.35
N PRO A 861 -6.49 -21.18 -19.80
CA PRO A 861 -5.59 -21.83 -18.85
C PRO A 861 -4.27 -22.26 -19.54
N PRO A 862 -3.13 -22.34 -18.83
CA PRO A 862 -1.84 -22.69 -19.42
C PRO A 862 -1.89 -23.97 -20.25
N ARG A 863 -1.26 -23.99 -21.43
CA ARG A 863 -1.40 -25.08 -22.40
C ARG A 863 -0.85 -26.41 -21.84
N GLY A 864 -1.74 -27.38 -21.65
CA GLY A 864 -1.40 -28.67 -21.03
C GLY A 864 -1.53 -28.70 -19.51
N SER A 865 -2.16 -27.68 -18.90
CA SER A 865 -2.72 -27.78 -17.56
C SER A 865 -4.00 -28.62 -17.55
N GLN A 866 -4.32 -29.20 -16.39
CA GLN A 866 -5.51 -30.03 -16.19
C GLN A 866 -6.35 -29.45 -15.05
N ASP A 867 -7.60 -29.13 -15.34
CA ASP A 867 -8.60 -28.79 -14.32
C ASP A 867 -8.90 -30.04 -13.47
N ILE A 868 -9.02 -29.88 -12.15
CA ILE A 868 -9.39 -30.98 -11.25
C ILE A 868 -10.64 -30.67 -10.41
N GLY A 869 -11.27 -29.51 -10.63
CA GLY A 869 -12.44 -29.05 -9.88
C GLY A 869 -12.10 -28.07 -8.75
N GLY A 870 -13.13 -27.47 -8.15
CA GLY A 870 -13.01 -26.58 -6.98
C GLY A 870 -12.18 -25.30 -7.16
N GLY A 871 -11.71 -24.98 -8.37
CA GLY A 871 -10.73 -23.91 -8.63
C GLY A 871 -9.26 -24.37 -8.57
N TYR A 872 -9.00 -25.67 -8.38
CA TYR A 872 -7.68 -26.27 -8.43
C TYR A 872 -7.29 -26.68 -9.86
N ARG A 873 -6.01 -26.56 -10.21
CA ARG A 873 -5.50 -26.92 -11.55
C ARG A 873 -4.06 -27.42 -11.52
N LEU A 874 -3.79 -28.60 -12.07
CA LEU A 874 -2.43 -29.10 -12.28
C LEU A 874 -1.76 -28.31 -13.42
N LEU A 875 -0.53 -27.83 -13.20
CA LEU A 875 0.22 -27.02 -14.19
C LEU A 875 1.39 -27.78 -14.82
N LYS A 876 1.85 -27.32 -15.97
CA LYS A 876 2.71 -28.06 -16.92
C LYS A 876 4.16 -28.24 -16.42
N ALA A 877 4.37 -29.19 -15.50
CA ALA A 877 5.68 -29.70 -15.12
C ALA A 877 5.56 -31.14 -14.62
N MET A 878 5.44 -32.10 -15.54
CA MET A 878 5.14 -33.51 -15.23
C MET A 878 6.16 -34.50 -15.79
N ASP A 879 6.17 -35.73 -15.27
CA ASP A 879 6.93 -36.85 -15.82
C ASP A 879 6.30 -37.35 -17.14
N SER A 880 7.13 -37.79 -18.08
CA SER A 880 6.69 -38.33 -19.38
C SER A 880 6.07 -39.73 -19.26
N GLN A 881 6.51 -40.52 -18.28
CA GLN A 881 6.12 -41.90 -18.02
C GLN A 881 5.89 -42.12 -16.51
N GLN A 882 5.26 -43.23 -16.13
CA GLN A 882 5.22 -43.65 -14.72
C GLN A 882 6.62 -44.08 -14.23
N ARG A 883 6.87 -43.98 -12.92
CA ARG A 883 8.14 -44.37 -12.29
C ARG A 883 7.90 -45.05 -10.93
N PRO A 884 8.80 -45.94 -10.48
CA PRO A 884 8.78 -46.44 -9.10
C PRO A 884 9.04 -45.32 -8.10
N VAL A 885 8.50 -45.50 -6.90
CA VAL A 885 8.63 -44.59 -5.74
C VAL A 885 9.63 -45.14 -4.71
N SER A 886 10.00 -44.33 -3.70
CA SER A 886 10.78 -44.82 -2.55
C SER A 886 9.95 -45.74 -1.64
N ASP A 887 10.57 -46.57 -0.80
CA ASP A 887 9.81 -47.48 0.08
C ASP A 887 8.89 -46.72 1.07
N SER A 888 9.31 -45.53 1.55
CA SER A 888 8.46 -44.64 2.36
C SER A 888 7.25 -44.10 1.59
N GLU A 889 7.43 -43.75 0.32
CA GLU A 889 6.34 -43.32 -0.57
C GLU A 889 5.42 -44.50 -0.94
N SER A 890 5.98 -45.69 -1.15
CA SER A 890 5.24 -46.94 -1.40
C SER A 890 4.31 -47.25 -0.23
N ASN A 891 4.84 -47.23 1.00
CA ASN A 891 4.07 -47.43 2.22
C ASN A 891 2.98 -46.36 2.41
N ALA A 892 3.22 -45.11 1.99
CA ALA A 892 2.23 -44.05 2.03
C ALA A 892 1.08 -44.26 1.02
N VAL A 893 1.36 -44.74 -0.20
CA VAL A 893 0.33 -45.10 -1.18
C VAL A 893 -0.45 -46.35 -0.71
N ILE A 894 0.24 -47.41 -0.29
CA ILE A 894 -0.39 -48.64 0.21
C ILE A 894 -1.35 -48.33 1.37
N ARG A 895 -0.92 -47.49 2.33
CA ARG A 895 -1.78 -47.03 3.44
C ARG A 895 -3.01 -46.29 2.91
N TYR A 896 -2.85 -45.36 1.96
CA TYR A 896 -3.97 -44.58 1.42
C TYR A 896 -5.05 -45.45 0.75
N TYR A 897 -4.66 -46.50 0.02
CA TYR A 897 -5.61 -47.47 -0.54
C TYR A 897 -6.29 -48.31 0.55
N GLY A 898 -5.54 -48.76 1.56
CA GLY A 898 -6.07 -49.50 2.71
C GLY A 898 -7.05 -48.68 3.56
N ASP A 899 -6.72 -47.42 3.88
CA ASP A 899 -7.58 -46.47 4.59
C ASP A 899 -8.87 -46.19 3.79
N ASN A 900 -8.80 -46.22 2.46
CA ASN A 900 -9.96 -46.15 1.58
C ASN A 900 -10.72 -47.48 1.44
N SER A 901 -10.33 -48.57 2.13
CA SER A 901 -10.98 -49.90 2.03
C SER A 901 -10.87 -50.55 0.64
N GLU A 902 -9.76 -50.32 -0.07
CA GLU A 902 -9.47 -50.91 -1.38
C GLU A 902 -8.43 -52.04 -1.26
N ALA A 903 -8.60 -53.12 -2.02
CA ALA A 903 -7.80 -54.34 -1.87
C ALA A 903 -6.41 -54.20 -2.51
N VAL A 904 -5.38 -54.06 -1.69
CA VAL A 904 -3.98 -53.93 -2.15
C VAL A 904 -3.31 -55.32 -2.27
N PRO A 905 -2.71 -55.68 -3.43
CA PRO A 905 -1.93 -56.90 -3.58
C PRO A 905 -0.69 -56.94 -2.67
N ILE A 906 -0.36 -58.11 -2.11
CA ILE A 906 0.67 -58.30 -1.08
C ILE A 906 2.07 -57.81 -1.50
N GLU A 907 2.40 -57.89 -2.79
CA GLU A 907 3.70 -57.46 -3.36
C GLU A 907 3.61 -56.18 -4.21
N TRP A 908 2.54 -55.39 -4.07
CA TRP A 908 2.32 -54.23 -4.94
C TRP A 908 3.37 -53.14 -4.75
N ARG A 909 4.08 -52.82 -5.84
CA ARG A 909 4.98 -51.66 -5.95
C ARG A 909 4.31 -50.58 -6.81
N PRO A 910 3.79 -49.49 -6.22
CA PRO A 910 3.08 -48.46 -6.96
C PRO A 910 4.01 -47.70 -7.90
N LEU A 911 3.53 -47.45 -9.13
CA LEU A 911 4.20 -46.63 -10.13
C LEU A 911 3.41 -45.33 -10.33
N VAL A 912 4.05 -44.18 -10.14
CA VAL A 912 3.38 -42.87 -10.19
C VAL A 912 3.86 -42.02 -11.36
N ARG A 913 2.96 -41.23 -11.95
CA ARG A 913 3.30 -40.18 -12.92
C ARG A 913 3.20 -38.82 -12.25
N ARG A 914 4.35 -38.24 -11.90
CA ARG A 914 4.43 -37.05 -11.05
C ARG A 914 4.13 -35.77 -11.81
N TRP A 915 3.50 -34.83 -11.11
CA TRP A 915 3.33 -33.42 -11.46
C TRP A 915 3.99 -32.56 -10.38
N ALA A 916 4.57 -31.41 -10.76
CA ALA A 916 5.36 -30.59 -9.84
C ALA A 916 4.72 -29.26 -9.40
N ARG A 917 3.52 -28.94 -9.91
CA ARG A 917 2.87 -27.63 -9.74
C ARG A 917 1.34 -27.81 -9.67
N LEU A 918 0.72 -27.27 -8.63
CA LEU A 918 -0.73 -27.18 -8.45
C LEU A 918 -1.11 -25.72 -8.21
N GLN A 919 -1.97 -25.17 -9.05
CA GLN A 919 -2.66 -23.91 -8.79
C GLN A 919 -3.77 -24.15 -7.77
N LEU A 920 -3.82 -23.30 -6.74
CA LEU A 920 -4.84 -23.33 -5.69
C LEU A 920 -5.97 -22.34 -6.00
N PRO A 921 -7.18 -22.51 -5.41
CA PRO A 921 -8.32 -21.60 -5.63
C PRO A 921 -8.06 -20.15 -5.22
N ASN A 922 -7.08 -19.91 -4.34
CA ASN A 922 -6.65 -18.59 -3.90
C ASN A 922 -5.64 -17.91 -4.87
N GLY A 923 -5.29 -18.55 -5.99
CA GLY A 923 -4.40 -18.03 -7.02
C GLY A 923 -2.90 -18.27 -6.80
N GLN A 924 -2.49 -18.91 -5.70
CA GLN A 924 -1.10 -19.34 -5.47
C GLN A 924 -0.75 -20.59 -6.30
N ILE A 925 0.53 -20.75 -6.66
CA ILE A 925 1.06 -21.98 -7.26
C ILE A 925 1.88 -22.75 -6.20
N ALA A 926 1.30 -23.82 -5.68
CA ALA A 926 1.98 -24.76 -4.81
C ALA A 926 2.92 -25.65 -5.66
N ARG A 927 4.22 -25.38 -5.59
CA ARG A 927 5.29 -26.17 -6.25
C ARG A 927 5.60 -27.44 -5.45
N SER A 928 6.54 -28.26 -5.90
CA SER A 928 6.93 -29.51 -5.22
C SER A 928 8.45 -29.72 -5.14
N ALA A 929 8.88 -30.47 -4.12
CA ALA A 929 10.30 -30.74 -3.85
C ALA A 929 11.01 -31.42 -5.04
N TRP A 930 10.32 -32.33 -5.74
CA TRP A 930 10.86 -33.05 -6.89
C TRP A 930 11.50 -32.15 -7.97
N LYS A 931 10.91 -30.98 -8.26
CA LYS A 931 11.51 -29.99 -9.19
C LYS A 931 12.24 -28.86 -8.47
N GLU A 932 11.73 -28.41 -7.34
CA GLU A 932 12.28 -27.22 -6.67
C GLU A 932 13.66 -27.49 -6.03
N CYS A 933 13.89 -28.69 -5.49
CA CYS A 933 15.18 -29.08 -4.89
C CYS A 933 16.29 -29.31 -5.92
N LEU A 934 15.98 -29.36 -7.22
CA LEU A 934 16.98 -29.37 -8.30
C LEU A 934 17.71 -28.01 -8.42
N LYS A 935 17.11 -26.94 -7.86
CA LYS A 935 17.71 -25.61 -7.80
C LYS A 935 18.32 -25.38 -6.41
N PRO A 936 19.60 -24.96 -6.30
CA PRO A 936 20.18 -24.60 -5.01
C PRO A 936 19.35 -23.53 -4.30
N LEU A 937 19.11 -23.67 -2.99
CA LEU A 937 18.21 -22.81 -2.20
C LEU A 937 18.46 -21.30 -2.39
N LYS A 938 19.72 -20.87 -2.56
CA LYS A 938 20.10 -19.47 -2.80
C LYS A 938 19.70 -18.92 -4.18
N LYS A 939 19.32 -19.79 -5.13
CA LYS A 939 18.89 -19.45 -6.52
C LYS A 939 17.37 -19.44 -6.71
N GLY A 940 16.57 -19.74 -5.67
CA GLY A 940 15.11 -19.85 -5.78
C GLY A 940 14.35 -19.22 -4.61
N ARG A 941 13.03 -19.44 -4.59
CA ARG A 941 12.09 -19.11 -3.51
C ARG A 941 11.16 -20.29 -3.33
N MET A 942 11.13 -20.83 -2.12
CA MET A 942 10.44 -22.08 -1.79
C MET A 942 8.91 -21.90 -1.82
N ALA A 943 8.23 -22.59 -2.74
CA ALA A 943 6.77 -22.53 -2.90
C ALA A 943 6.07 -23.89 -2.73
N ARG A 944 6.74 -24.85 -2.08
CA ARG A 944 6.26 -26.22 -1.82
C ARG A 944 5.82 -26.49 -0.37
N MET A 945 5.86 -25.48 0.50
CA MET A 945 5.41 -25.60 1.88
C MET A 945 3.96 -25.18 1.97
N VAL A 946 3.09 -26.05 2.49
CA VAL A 946 1.63 -25.90 2.40
C VAL A 946 0.93 -26.07 3.74
N LYS A 947 -0.22 -25.40 3.84
CA LYS A 947 -1.23 -25.59 4.89
C LYS A 947 -2.32 -26.53 4.37
N ILE A 948 -2.68 -27.53 5.16
CA ILE A 948 -3.59 -28.63 4.77
C ILE A 948 -4.70 -28.76 5.81
N SER A 949 -5.95 -28.85 5.36
CA SER A 949 -7.08 -29.17 6.23
C SER A 949 -7.05 -30.64 6.67
N CYS A 950 -7.10 -30.85 7.99
CA CYS A 950 -7.11 -32.17 8.64
C CYS A 950 -8.24 -32.31 9.66
N ALA A 951 -9.38 -31.65 9.42
CA ALA A 951 -10.58 -31.77 10.26
C ALA A 951 -10.95 -33.26 10.56
N PRO A 952 -11.26 -33.62 11.81
CA PRO A 952 -11.48 -32.75 12.97
C PRO A 952 -10.19 -32.27 13.69
N GLY A 953 -9.00 -32.70 13.28
CA GLY A 953 -7.72 -32.40 13.94
C GLY A 953 -7.10 -31.02 13.69
N GLY A 954 -7.84 -30.06 13.11
CA GLY A 954 -7.33 -28.72 12.75
C GLY A 954 -6.52 -28.68 11.44
N ASP A 955 -5.84 -27.56 11.20
CA ASP A 955 -4.96 -27.37 10.04
C ASP A 955 -3.52 -27.81 10.36
N ARG A 956 -2.88 -28.53 9.44
CA ARG A 956 -1.49 -29.03 9.57
C ARG A 956 -0.60 -28.48 8.46
N PHE A 957 0.71 -28.57 8.64
CA PHE A 957 1.71 -28.06 7.68
C PHE A 957 2.56 -29.19 7.09
N ALA A 958 2.91 -29.10 5.80
CA ALA A 958 3.70 -30.12 5.11
C ALA A 958 4.61 -29.55 4.00
N GLU A 959 5.62 -30.33 3.63
CA GLU A 959 6.40 -30.17 2.39
C GLU A 959 5.81 -31.06 1.30
N VAL A 960 5.35 -30.48 0.18
CA VAL A 960 4.88 -31.26 -0.97
C VAL A 960 6.07 -31.86 -1.71
N LEU A 961 6.09 -33.19 -1.85
CA LEU A 961 7.12 -33.91 -2.60
C LEU A 961 6.80 -33.89 -4.11
N TYR A 962 5.57 -34.26 -4.46
CA TYR A 962 4.98 -34.17 -5.80
C TYR A 962 3.45 -34.40 -5.75
N TYR A 963 2.75 -34.02 -6.81
CA TYR A 963 1.38 -34.44 -7.07
C TYR A 963 1.37 -35.63 -8.04
N PHE A 964 0.31 -36.42 -8.03
CA PHE A 964 0.08 -37.50 -9.00
C PHE A 964 -1.42 -37.74 -9.17
N GLN A 965 -1.79 -38.59 -10.12
CA GLN A 965 -3.16 -39.06 -10.26
C GLN A 965 -3.20 -40.58 -10.14
N ALA A 966 -4.27 -41.09 -9.54
CA ALA A 966 -4.45 -42.51 -9.26
C ALA A 966 -5.94 -42.86 -9.28
N GLU A 967 -6.25 -44.06 -9.75
CA GLU A 967 -7.61 -44.60 -9.73
C GLU A 967 -7.87 -45.29 -8.38
N VAL A 968 -8.93 -44.89 -7.70
CA VAL A 968 -9.32 -45.35 -6.36
C VAL A 968 -10.82 -45.61 -6.40
N LYS A 969 -11.28 -46.83 -6.11
CA LYS A 969 -12.68 -47.27 -6.25
C LYS A 969 -13.30 -47.02 -7.64
N GLY A 970 -12.50 -47.07 -8.70
CA GLY A 970 -12.95 -46.75 -10.06
C GLY A 970 -13.17 -45.26 -10.34
N ALA A 971 -12.71 -44.37 -9.45
CA ALA A 971 -12.71 -42.92 -9.64
C ALA A 971 -11.28 -42.39 -9.76
N GLN A 972 -11.05 -41.44 -10.68
CA GLN A 972 -9.74 -40.82 -10.88
C GLN A 972 -9.53 -39.68 -9.87
N HIS A 973 -8.68 -39.90 -8.86
CA HIS A 973 -8.31 -38.88 -7.87
C HIS A 973 -7.02 -38.15 -8.26
N THR A 974 -6.91 -36.89 -7.84
CA THR A 974 -5.65 -36.13 -7.88
C THR A 974 -5.11 -35.99 -6.46
N LEU A 975 -3.92 -36.56 -6.24
CA LEU A 975 -3.35 -36.76 -4.93
C LEU A 975 -2.02 -35.99 -4.79
N ALA A 976 -1.70 -35.61 -3.56
CA ALA A 976 -0.40 -35.03 -3.20
C ALA A 976 0.37 -36.00 -2.30
N MET A 977 1.61 -36.30 -2.67
CA MET A 977 2.59 -36.93 -1.80
C MET A 977 3.26 -35.84 -0.96
N VAL A 978 3.12 -35.92 0.36
CA VAL A 978 3.54 -34.88 1.31
C VAL A 978 4.35 -35.45 2.47
N SER A 979 5.28 -34.67 3.02
CA SER A 979 5.94 -34.93 4.30
C SER A 979 5.43 -33.93 5.33
N PHE A 980 4.71 -34.41 6.35
CA PHE A 980 4.15 -33.56 7.39
C PHE A 980 5.21 -33.05 8.37
N TYR A 981 5.07 -31.80 8.80
CA TYR A 981 5.75 -31.29 9.98
C TYR A 981 5.09 -31.85 11.26
N SER A 982 5.78 -31.69 12.39
CA SER A 982 5.18 -31.93 13.72
C SER A 982 4.01 -31.00 13.98
N GLU A 983 3.21 -31.33 14.99
CA GLU A 983 2.36 -30.32 15.63
C GLU A 983 3.21 -29.15 16.18
N PRO A 984 2.65 -27.93 16.29
CA PRO A 984 3.36 -26.81 16.87
C PRO A 984 3.75 -27.06 18.33
N ASP A 985 4.93 -26.61 18.76
CA ASP A 985 5.33 -26.66 20.16
C ASP A 985 4.35 -25.86 21.02
N LYS A 986 3.60 -26.58 21.86
CA LYS A 986 2.51 -26.02 22.67
C LYS A 986 2.99 -24.93 23.62
N ARG A 987 4.23 -25.01 24.10
CA ARG A 987 4.82 -24.04 25.02
C ARG A 987 5.16 -22.74 24.31
N LEU A 988 5.85 -22.78 23.16
CA LEU A 988 6.11 -21.60 22.32
C LEU A 988 4.81 -20.95 21.85
N LEU A 989 3.79 -21.76 21.54
CA LEU A 989 2.47 -21.25 21.13
C LEU A 989 1.79 -20.51 22.30
N GLN A 990 1.86 -21.03 23.52
CA GLN A 990 1.33 -20.38 24.73
C GLN A 990 2.14 -19.12 25.12
N GLU A 991 3.46 -19.20 25.14
CA GLU A 991 4.39 -18.09 25.43
C GLU A 991 4.29 -16.94 24.41
N SER A 992 3.76 -17.19 23.22
CA SER A 992 3.54 -16.21 22.14
C SER A 992 2.07 -15.83 21.92
N LEU A 993 1.17 -16.19 22.83
CA LEU A 993 -0.28 -15.89 22.75
C LEU A 993 -0.90 -16.35 21.41
N GLY A 994 -0.52 -17.53 20.92
CA GLY A 994 -0.99 -18.10 19.66
C GLY A 994 -0.29 -17.60 18.39
N THR A 995 0.74 -16.74 18.49
CA THR A 995 1.31 -16.07 17.31
C THR A 995 2.57 -16.71 16.73
N LEU A 996 3.30 -17.53 17.48
CA LEU A 996 4.45 -18.31 17.01
C LEU A 996 4.11 -19.80 16.94
N LEU A 997 3.74 -20.24 15.74
CA LEU A 997 3.65 -21.67 15.39
C LEU A 997 5.04 -22.16 15.00
N ALA A 998 5.68 -22.97 15.84
CA ALA A 998 6.99 -23.56 15.58
C ALA A 998 6.88 -25.09 15.51
N CYS A 999 7.30 -25.69 14.40
CA CYS A 999 7.20 -27.13 14.13
C CYS A 999 8.57 -27.71 13.76
N GLN A 1000 8.81 -28.96 14.15
CA GLN A 1000 9.94 -29.74 13.67
C GLN A 1000 9.61 -30.35 12.30
N LYS A 1001 10.60 -30.40 11.39
CA LYS A 1001 10.45 -31.09 10.11
C LYS A 1001 10.36 -32.61 10.34
N GLY A 1002 9.40 -33.26 9.67
CA GLY A 1002 9.24 -34.71 9.71
C GLY A 1002 10.34 -35.50 8.99
N ASP A 1003 10.45 -36.77 9.34
CA ASP A 1003 11.37 -37.75 8.79
C ASP A 1003 10.70 -38.60 7.67
N SER A 1004 11.31 -39.72 7.28
CA SER A 1004 10.74 -40.65 6.30
C SER A 1004 9.42 -41.31 6.74
N SER A 1005 9.07 -41.32 8.03
CA SER A 1005 7.78 -41.83 8.53
C SER A 1005 6.65 -40.80 8.40
N SER A 1006 6.99 -39.50 8.28
CA SER A 1006 6.03 -38.40 8.07
C SER A 1006 5.42 -38.35 6.67
N VAL A 1007 5.89 -39.21 5.75
CA VAL A 1007 5.45 -39.27 4.35
C VAL A 1007 4.05 -39.88 4.28
N GLN A 1008 3.12 -39.15 3.66
CA GLN A 1008 1.71 -39.51 3.54
C GLN A 1008 1.15 -39.06 2.18
N VAL A 1009 0.06 -39.68 1.76
CA VAL A 1009 -0.73 -39.27 0.60
C VAL A 1009 -2.01 -38.58 1.09
N ILE A 1010 -2.37 -37.46 0.45
CA ILE A 1010 -3.63 -36.74 0.69
C ILE A 1010 -4.31 -36.43 -0.64
N ASP A 1011 -5.63 -36.19 -0.62
CA ASP A 1011 -6.30 -35.55 -1.76
C ASP A 1011 -5.82 -34.10 -1.92
N ALA A 1012 -5.52 -33.69 -3.16
CA ALA A 1012 -4.96 -32.37 -3.46
C ALA A 1012 -5.89 -31.21 -3.06
N HIS A 1013 -7.21 -31.42 -3.03
CA HIS A 1013 -8.19 -30.42 -2.61
C HIS A 1013 -8.12 -30.07 -1.12
N ARG A 1014 -7.34 -30.81 -0.32
CA ARG A 1014 -7.12 -30.50 1.10
C ARG A 1014 -6.05 -29.41 1.32
N ILE A 1015 -5.31 -29.03 0.28
CA ILE A 1015 -4.30 -27.96 0.35
C ILE A 1015 -4.99 -26.60 0.28
N LEU A 1016 -4.87 -25.82 1.36
CA LEU A 1016 -5.55 -24.53 1.53
C LEU A 1016 -4.71 -23.36 0.99
N SER A 1017 -3.41 -23.36 1.28
CA SER A 1017 -2.50 -22.26 0.91
C SER A 1017 -1.03 -22.69 0.90
N VAL A 1018 -0.21 -21.93 0.16
CA VAL A 1018 1.26 -21.97 0.26
C VAL A 1018 1.69 -21.04 1.39
N VAL A 1019 2.49 -21.56 2.31
CA VAL A 1019 3.03 -20.84 3.49
C VAL A 1019 4.56 -20.74 3.40
N ALA A 1020 5.15 -19.84 4.18
CA ALA A 1020 6.59 -19.83 4.40
C ALA A 1020 6.94 -20.64 5.66
N MET A 1021 8.01 -21.43 5.58
CA MET A 1021 8.59 -22.17 6.71
C MET A 1021 10.08 -21.83 6.86
N PRO A 1022 10.46 -20.66 7.44
CA PRO A 1022 11.86 -20.33 7.69
C PRO A 1022 12.38 -21.02 8.97
N PRO A 1023 13.70 -21.26 9.09
CA PRO A 1023 14.29 -21.87 10.30
C PRO A 1023 14.04 -21.01 11.55
N LEU A 1024 13.72 -21.66 12.68
CA LEU A 1024 13.43 -20.99 13.94
C LEU A 1024 14.68 -20.30 14.52
N PRO A 1025 14.64 -18.98 14.82
CA PRO A 1025 15.69 -18.31 15.58
C PRO A 1025 15.61 -18.74 17.05
N LEU A 1026 16.71 -19.28 17.58
CA LEU A 1026 16.86 -19.65 18.99
C LEU A 1026 17.52 -18.50 19.79
N LEU A 1027 17.23 -18.43 21.08
CA LEU A 1027 17.92 -17.54 22.03
C LEU A 1027 19.35 -18.02 22.27
N ASP A 1028 20.28 -17.09 22.52
CA ASP A 1028 21.65 -17.43 22.93
C ASP A 1028 21.69 -18.23 24.26
N SER A 1029 20.60 -18.19 25.04
CA SER A 1029 20.39 -18.94 26.29
C SER A 1029 19.56 -20.22 26.15
N GLU A 1030 19.07 -20.56 24.94
CA GLU A 1030 18.33 -21.81 24.70
C GLU A 1030 19.30 -22.99 24.50
N THR A 1031 19.91 -23.41 25.61
CA THR A 1031 20.59 -24.70 25.73
C THR A 1031 19.59 -25.88 25.88
N ASP A 1032 18.29 -25.60 25.84
CA ASP A 1032 17.16 -26.54 25.99
C ASP A 1032 17.31 -27.74 25.03
N ASP A 1033 17.41 -28.95 25.60
CA ASP A 1033 17.63 -30.19 24.85
C ASP A 1033 16.57 -30.43 23.76
N ARG A 1034 15.36 -29.89 23.91
CA ARG A 1034 14.26 -30.01 22.94
C ARG A 1034 14.56 -29.39 21.56
N PHE A 1035 15.49 -28.43 21.49
CA PHE A 1035 15.90 -27.79 20.23
C PHE A 1035 17.27 -28.26 19.71
N ARG A 1036 17.97 -29.12 20.47
CA ARG A 1036 19.25 -29.73 20.02
C ARG A 1036 18.98 -30.71 18.86
N GLY A 1037 19.94 -30.81 17.94
CA GLY A 1037 19.79 -31.53 16.66
C GLY A 1037 19.19 -30.70 15.51
N GLY A 1038 18.54 -29.57 15.81
CA GLY A 1038 18.00 -28.66 14.80
C GLY A 1038 16.71 -29.15 14.13
N GLY A 1039 16.48 -28.77 12.88
CA GLY A 1039 15.29 -29.15 12.12
C GLY A 1039 13.99 -28.43 12.51
N TRP A 1040 14.06 -27.38 13.34
CA TRP A 1040 12.92 -26.55 13.74
C TRP A 1040 12.69 -25.35 12.81
N PHE A 1041 11.43 -25.15 12.42
CA PHE A 1041 10.97 -24.10 11.52
C PHE A 1041 9.74 -23.41 12.13
N TYR A 1042 9.40 -22.21 11.66
CA TYR A 1042 8.17 -21.52 12.07
C TYR A 1042 7.26 -21.18 10.88
N VAL A 1043 5.95 -21.18 11.13
CA VAL A 1043 4.96 -20.83 10.11
C VAL A 1043 4.90 -19.31 9.95
N ALA A 1044 5.01 -18.84 8.72
CA ALA A 1044 4.69 -17.48 8.33
C ALA A 1044 3.70 -17.50 7.16
N GLU A 1045 2.43 -17.21 7.42
CA GLU A 1045 1.38 -17.03 6.42
C GLU A 1045 1.46 -15.60 5.80
N LYS A 1046 0.98 -15.42 4.57
CA LYS A 1046 0.90 -14.08 3.94
C LYS A 1046 -0.26 -13.30 4.58
N PRO A 1047 -0.01 -12.19 5.31
CA PRO A 1047 -1.09 -11.43 5.92
C PRO A 1047 -1.95 -10.77 4.85
N GLY A 1048 -3.27 -10.97 4.90
CA GLY A 1048 -4.20 -10.46 3.89
C GLY A 1048 -4.20 -11.19 2.55
N LEU A 1049 -3.69 -12.42 2.46
CA LEU A 1049 -3.66 -13.25 1.24
C LEU A 1049 -4.97 -13.20 0.44
N ASP A 1050 -6.07 -13.53 1.10
CA ASP A 1050 -7.40 -13.69 0.52
C ASP A 1050 -8.03 -12.35 0.08
N VAL A 1051 -7.63 -11.24 0.72
CA VAL A 1051 -8.01 -9.87 0.30
C VAL A 1051 -7.26 -9.48 -0.98
N TRP A 1052 -6.04 -9.99 -1.15
CA TRP A 1052 -5.16 -9.69 -2.28
C TRP A 1052 -5.62 -10.33 -3.61
N GLN A 1053 -6.37 -11.43 -3.54
CA GLN A 1053 -6.95 -12.12 -4.70
C GLN A 1053 -8.02 -11.27 -5.41
N LEU A 1054 -8.73 -10.42 -4.68
CA LEU A 1054 -9.90 -9.65 -5.15
C LEU A 1054 -9.59 -8.68 -6.31
N ASP A 1055 -8.32 -8.28 -6.43
CA ASP A 1055 -7.80 -7.45 -7.51
C ASP A 1055 -7.61 -8.20 -8.85
N GLY A 1056 -7.82 -9.52 -8.86
CA GLY A 1056 -7.70 -10.38 -10.04
C GLY A 1056 -6.25 -10.75 -10.42
N ILE A 1057 -5.34 -10.76 -9.45
CA ILE A 1057 -3.94 -11.16 -9.65
C ILE A 1057 -3.81 -12.67 -9.37
N VAL A 1058 -3.26 -13.41 -10.34
CA VAL A 1058 -2.84 -14.81 -10.21
C VAL A 1058 -1.31 -14.84 -10.19
N GLU A 1059 -0.69 -15.79 -9.49
CA GLU A 1059 0.75 -16.00 -9.56
C GLU A 1059 1.12 -16.44 -11.00
N GLU A 1060 1.82 -15.59 -11.75
CA GLU A 1060 2.21 -15.89 -13.13
C GLU A 1060 3.19 -17.06 -13.19
N GLU A 1061 3.02 -17.95 -14.16
CA GLU A 1061 3.91 -19.07 -14.38
C GLU A 1061 5.24 -18.56 -14.96
N GLU A 1062 6.29 -18.52 -14.13
CA GLU A 1062 7.66 -18.29 -14.61
C GLU A 1062 8.00 -19.31 -15.71
N GLU A 1063 8.09 -18.85 -16.96
CA GLU A 1063 8.49 -19.68 -18.10
C GLU A 1063 9.96 -20.08 -17.91
N GLU A 1064 10.15 -21.30 -17.39
CA GLU A 1064 11.45 -21.94 -17.34
C GLU A 1064 11.80 -22.40 -18.77
N GLU A 1065 12.67 -21.65 -19.46
CA GLU A 1065 13.30 -22.09 -20.71
C GLU A 1065 13.81 -23.53 -20.52
N ALA A 1066 13.23 -24.47 -21.27
CA ALA A 1066 13.66 -25.85 -21.21
C ALA A 1066 15.08 -25.96 -21.78
N PRO A 1067 16.02 -26.65 -21.10
CA PRO A 1067 17.32 -26.93 -21.69
C PRO A 1067 17.10 -27.77 -22.95
N ASP A 1068 17.61 -27.29 -24.08
CA ASP A 1068 17.37 -27.85 -25.41
C ASP A 1068 18.20 -29.12 -25.63
N ASN A 1069 17.81 -30.20 -24.97
CA ASN A 1069 18.47 -31.50 -25.00
C ASN A 1069 18.16 -32.27 -26.30
N SER A 1070 18.34 -31.66 -27.47
CA SER A 1070 18.22 -32.33 -28.78
C SER A 1070 19.43 -32.14 -29.71
N HIS A 1071 20.64 -32.17 -29.16
CA HIS A 1071 21.89 -32.22 -29.93
C HIS A 1071 22.94 -33.21 -29.37
N GLU A 1072 22.56 -34.48 -29.14
CA GLU A 1072 23.53 -35.58 -29.12
C GLU A 1072 23.86 -36.05 -30.54
N ILE A 1073 24.88 -35.39 -31.10
CA ILE A 1073 25.96 -35.91 -31.94
C ILE A 1073 25.70 -37.23 -32.69
N THR A 1074 25.65 -37.15 -34.02
CA THR A 1074 25.93 -38.29 -34.92
C THR A 1074 27.41 -38.28 -35.34
N THR A 1075 28.29 -38.89 -34.53
CA THR A 1075 29.58 -39.53 -34.87
C THR A 1075 30.13 -40.21 -33.63
#